data_AF-A0A2H5PWV3-F1
#
_entry.id   AF-A0A2H5PWV3-F1
#
_cell.length_a   1.000
_cell.length_b   1.000
_cell.length_c   1.000
_cell.angle_alpha   90.00
_cell.angle_beta   90.00
_cell.angle_gamma   90.00
#
_symmetry.space_group_name_H-M   'P 1'
#
loop_
_entity.id
_entity.type
_entity.pdbx_description
1 polymer ?
#
loop_
_entity_poly.entity_id
_entity_poly.type
_entity_poly.pdbx_seq_one_letter_code
_entity_poly.pdbx_strand_id
1 'polypeptide(L)'
;MNGWDGERIAPDPVRVNGGDDTFSYKKNSYYQRLAADAVKEKIVDAITRNLNVCELSSASNIIRLADLGCAVGSNTINAMQDVLEVIKNKYHSQCPSSKLPEFQVFFNDKTSNDFNTLFTSLPQQREYYSAGVPGSFHHRLFPQSSIHFAHCSYALHWLSKVPEELLDENSPAWNKGRIHYTNAAEEVVNTYASQFAKDMENFLNARAEEIVSGGMMVIIMPGIPYGMPYSHLTNGQLITEAELDSFNLPIYSTSSEEMVKLVDKNGHFSIKTVELTNPTSWLEGPIDIKAWTMHVRAAMEAMFTKHFRIEIIDEMFNRLIRRLFEFSDKVESGYKEKTQLFVRLATNVTKDHIHDAIIRKLDVKSLADSSSNTIRLADCGCAVGPNTFNAMQDLIEIVKQKYKSQCPNSQNPEFHVSFNDQSSNDFNTLFTSLPQEIHFFVAGVPGSFHKRLFPEKFLHLVHVSYALHWLSKVPEGLLDKNSPAWNKGRIHYAFAPEAVVKAYANQFAKDLERFLNNRAKEIVPGGMIVITNPSIPDGMPFSEIANGLMYNCMGTILYDMVKVGLLSEAQVDSFNLPIYACPPGEFGAVVERNGNFRIEVMGLTNPSPWLKGRINMPEYIKHVRAATESMFNKHFSYEVTEEMFRQLLERLEEINDKMKQREMETHSDSAPMNGGNGAHSYSKNSFYQKQFADLVKDKIVEVISAKLDVKSLCSVSSVPFTLADLGCSVGPNTVIAMQNFMEAIKLKYQDQGPAHSQILPQFQVFFNDQVLNDFNTLFRSLPQDRQYFAAGVAGSFYCRLFPESSIHFVYSSTALHWLSRVPEELRDRNSAAWNKGRIHYTSAPDEVIKAYSAHFAKDMQIFFYARAKEIVSGGMMVLIIPDSDDKLPRSQDAFGITFNCMASSLMDMVKLVSLFHQILLFYPTHGIIAEDEVDSFNIPMYCPCPNEMEEVIEKNGNFNIEKMESLLAASALKGRPINIPEWVAHIRAAMEGNFTRHFGSENIVDEIFQRLTEKFIALSEGLEGTRKFSTSLLLVLK
;
A
#
# COMPACT_ATOMS: atom_id res chain seq x y z
N MET A 1 -58.22 -8.04 14.73
CA MET A 1 -57.11 -8.87 15.24
C MET A 1 -56.45 -9.55 14.06
N ASN A 2 -55.35 -9.00 13.57
CA ASN A 2 -54.34 -9.66 12.75
C ASN A 2 -53.06 -8.86 13.06
N GLY A 3 -52.23 -9.44 13.92
CA GLY A 3 -51.05 -8.82 14.48
C GLY A 3 -50.01 -8.55 13.40
N TRP A 4 -49.66 -7.28 13.23
CA TRP A 4 -48.35 -6.90 12.74
C TRP A 4 -47.38 -7.02 13.92
N ASP A 5 -46.87 -8.23 14.16
CA ASP A 5 -45.63 -8.39 14.90
C ASP A 5 -44.48 -8.06 13.93
N GLY A 6 -44.35 -6.77 13.61
CA GLY A 6 -43.13 -6.25 13.05
C GLY A 6 -42.11 -6.23 14.19
N GLU A 7 -41.13 -7.13 14.15
CA GLU A 7 -39.95 -7.04 15.01
C GLU A 7 -39.47 -5.58 15.02
N ARG A 8 -39.48 -4.95 16.20
CA ARG A 8 -38.93 -3.60 16.42
C ARG A 8 -37.40 -3.70 16.27
N ILE A 9 -36.91 -3.79 15.03
CA ILE A 9 -35.48 -3.86 14.73
C ILE A 9 -34.89 -2.48 15.02
N ALA A 10 -34.02 -2.41 16.02
CA ALA A 10 -33.26 -1.21 16.35
C ALA A 10 -32.50 -0.68 15.11
N PRO A 11 -32.36 0.64 14.92
CA PRO A 11 -31.58 1.16 13.82
C PRO A 11 -30.10 0.79 14.01
N ASP A 12 -29.62 -0.20 13.23
CA ASP A 12 -28.18 -0.40 13.04
C ASP A 12 -27.52 0.92 12.61
N PRO A 13 -26.29 1.22 13.05
CA PRO A 13 -25.61 2.45 12.65
C PRO A 13 -25.48 2.48 11.12
N VAL A 14 -26.20 3.44 10.51
CA VAL A 14 -26.36 3.61 9.06
C VAL A 14 -25.17 4.41 8.51
N ARG A 15 -24.83 4.19 7.23
CA ARG A 15 -23.83 4.96 6.49
C ARG A 15 -24.10 6.48 6.53
N VAL A 16 -23.06 7.28 6.35
CA VAL A 16 -23.19 8.71 6.03
C VAL A 16 -23.78 8.89 4.62
N ASN A 17 -24.28 10.09 4.31
CA ASN A 17 -24.78 10.42 2.97
C ASN A 17 -23.63 10.34 1.94
N GLY A 18 -23.71 9.36 1.02
CA GLY A 18 -22.76 9.20 -0.09
C GLY A 18 -22.98 10.22 -1.22
N GLY A 19 -22.25 10.06 -2.32
CA GLY A 19 -22.37 10.90 -3.51
C GLY A 19 -21.72 12.29 -3.41
N ASP A 20 -22.14 13.18 -4.31
CA ASP A 20 -21.59 14.54 -4.49
C ASP A 20 -22.71 15.62 -4.56
N ASP A 21 -23.88 15.32 -4.01
CA ASP A 21 -25.00 16.27 -3.93
C ASP A 21 -24.83 17.28 -2.78
N THR A 22 -25.79 18.18 -2.63
CA THR A 22 -25.79 19.26 -1.62
C THR A 22 -25.74 18.74 -0.17
N PHE A 23 -26.31 17.57 0.11
CA PHE A 23 -26.41 16.97 1.46
C PHE A 23 -25.39 15.84 1.67
N SER A 24 -24.52 15.59 0.69
CA SER A 24 -23.47 14.58 0.76
C SER A 24 -22.47 14.89 1.87
N TYR A 25 -21.94 13.82 2.47
CA TYR A 25 -20.87 13.91 3.47
C TYR A 25 -19.60 14.53 2.88
N LYS A 26 -19.31 14.26 1.60
CA LYS A 26 -18.17 14.84 0.87
C LYS A 26 -18.16 16.37 0.91
N LYS A 27 -19.32 17.03 0.84
CA LYS A 27 -19.43 18.51 0.87
C LYS A 27 -19.63 19.11 2.27
N ASN A 28 -20.03 18.31 3.25
CA ASN A 28 -20.47 18.81 4.57
C ASN A 28 -19.66 18.26 5.75
N SER A 29 -18.50 17.63 5.50
CA SER A 29 -17.63 17.04 6.54
C SER A 29 -16.43 17.92 6.94
N TYR A 30 -16.48 19.21 6.62
CA TYR A 30 -15.36 20.12 6.87
C TYR A 30 -15.07 20.32 8.37
N TYR A 31 -16.06 20.19 9.26
CA TYR A 31 -15.82 20.27 10.70
C TYR A 31 -14.94 19.12 11.20
N GLN A 32 -15.16 17.89 10.73
CA GLN A 32 -14.26 16.78 11.09
C GLN A 32 -12.87 16.99 10.52
N ARG A 33 -12.76 17.57 9.32
CA ARG A 33 -11.45 17.91 8.73
C ARG A 33 -10.68 18.86 9.63
N LEU A 34 -11.29 19.99 9.98
CA LEU A 34 -10.64 21.03 10.78
C LEU A 34 -10.34 20.54 12.21
N ALA A 35 -11.22 19.71 12.77
CA ALA A 35 -11.00 19.09 14.06
C ALA A 35 -9.85 18.05 14.02
N ALA A 36 -9.67 17.30 12.92
CA ALA A 36 -8.52 16.42 12.73
C ALA A 36 -7.23 17.23 12.52
N ASP A 37 -7.30 18.34 11.77
CA ASP A 37 -6.16 19.24 11.52
C ASP A 37 -5.66 19.89 12.82
N ALA A 38 -6.54 20.16 13.79
CA ALA A 38 -6.18 20.69 15.12
C ALA A 38 -5.21 19.79 15.91
N VAL A 39 -5.17 18.49 15.61
CA VAL A 39 -4.27 17.53 16.24
C VAL A 39 -3.21 16.99 15.28
N LYS A 40 -3.10 17.53 14.06
CA LYS A 40 -2.14 17.08 13.04
C LYS A 40 -0.70 17.06 13.56
N GLU A 41 -0.25 18.13 14.20
CA GLU A 41 1.10 18.20 14.79
C GLU A 41 1.32 17.13 15.87
N LYS A 42 0.27 16.73 16.60
CA LYS A 42 0.37 15.64 17.59
C LYS A 42 0.54 14.28 16.91
N ILE A 43 -0.09 14.06 15.75
CA ILE A 43 0.11 12.85 14.93
C ILE A 43 1.52 12.85 14.35
N VAL A 44 1.99 14.00 13.85
CA VAL A 44 3.38 14.17 13.36
C VAL A 44 4.38 13.81 14.45
N ASP A 45 4.22 14.40 15.64
CA ASP A 45 5.04 14.11 16.81
C ASP A 45 4.98 12.64 17.22
N ALA A 46 3.78 12.04 17.21
CA ALA A 46 3.56 10.66 17.56
C ALA A 46 4.34 9.71 16.65
N ILE A 47 4.18 9.87 15.34
CA ILE A 47 4.89 9.07 14.34
C ILE A 47 6.40 9.32 14.51
N THR A 48 6.83 10.58 14.50
CA THR A 48 8.25 11.00 14.55
C THR A 48 8.98 10.47 15.77
N ARG A 49 8.37 10.48 16.96
CA ARG A 49 9.03 10.01 18.18
C ARG A 49 8.91 8.51 18.41
N ASN A 50 7.83 7.85 17.97
CA ASN A 50 7.49 6.53 18.51
C ASN A 50 7.25 5.41 17.50
N LEU A 51 7.06 5.71 16.21
CA LEU A 51 6.90 4.67 15.19
C LEU A 51 8.25 4.22 14.65
N ASN A 52 8.73 3.01 14.95
CA ASN A 52 10.00 2.53 14.38
C ASN A 52 9.78 1.98 12.97
N VAL A 53 9.81 2.85 11.97
CA VAL A 53 9.46 2.48 10.59
C VAL A 53 10.47 1.53 9.93
N CYS A 54 11.67 1.38 10.51
CA CYS A 54 12.72 0.49 10.02
C CYS A 54 12.49 -0.94 10.47
N GLU A 55 12.22 -1.09 11.76
CA GLU A 55 11.81 -2.37 12.34
C GLU A 55 10.55 -2.88 11.62
N LEU A 56 9.58 -1.99 11.40
CA LEU A 56 8.33 -2.30 10.69
C LEU A 56 8.51 -2.75 9.23
N SER A 57 9.54 -2.27 8.54
CA SER A 57 9.84 -2.66 7.15
C SER A 57 10.90 -3.76 7.02
N SER A 58 11.49 -4.20 8.13
CA SER A 58 12.55 -5.21 8.12
C SER A 58 12.05 -6.61 7.73
N ALA A 59 10.79 -6.92 8.03
CA ALA A 59 10.15 -8.18 7.71
C ALA A 59 9.50 -8.21 6.32
N SER A 60 9.21 -7.04 5.74
CA SER A 60 8.45 -6.89 4.50
C SER A 60 8.73 -5.53 3.87
N ASN A 61 8.97 -5.49 2.56
CA ASN A 61 9.12 -4.23 1.81
C ASN A 61 7.80 -3.45 1.62
N ILE A 62 6.77 -3.79 2.40
CA ILE A 62 5.42 -3.23 2.30
C ILE A 62 5.02 -2.64 3.65
N ILE A 63 4.76 -1.34 3.70
CA ILE A 63 4.13 -0.69 4.85
C ILE A 63 2.64 -0.52 4.56
N ARG A 64 1.82 -1.15 5.41
CA ARG A 64 0.35 -1.12 5.33
C ARG A 64 -0.24 -0.16 6.35
N LEU A 65 -1.05 0.76 5.86
CA LEU A 65 -1.80 1.72 6.66
C LEU A 65 -3.29 1.40 6.56
N ALA A 66 -4.05 1.60 7.62
CA ALA A 66 -5.50 1.44 7.61
C ALA A 66 -6.19 2.68 8.18
N ASP A 67 -7.18 3.22 7.46
CA ASP A 67 -8.14 4.19 8.00
C ASP A 67 -9.46 3.47 8.31
N LEU A 68 -9.84 3.45 9.59
CA LEU A 68 -10.97 2.70 10.13
C LEU A 68 -12.16 3.63 10.33
N GLY A 69 -13.21 3.47 9.53
CA GLY A 69 -14.33 4.40 9.43
C GLY A 69 -14.02 5.57 8.48
N CYS A 70 -13.53 5.25 7.28
CA CYS A 70 -13.04 6.22 6.32
C CYS A 70 -14.15 7.09 5.68
N ALA A 71 -15.41 6.67 5.78
CA ALA A 71 -16.56 7.30 5.13
C ALA A 71 -16.30 7.50 3.61
N VAL A 72 -16.62 8.70 3.10
CA VAL A 72 -16.41 9.10 1.71
C VAL A 72 -15.70 10.46 1.62
N GLY A 73 -14.88 10.64 0.59
CA GLY A 73 -14.36 11.95 0.20
C GLY A 73 -12.94 12.28 0.69
N SER A 74 -12.62 13.58 0.70
CA SER A 74 -11.25 14.09 0.83
C SER A 74 -10.64 13.96 2.23
N ASN A 75 -11.45 13.87 3.30
CA ASN A 75 -10.95 13.84 4.67
C ASN A 75 -10.02 12.66 4.90
N THR A 76 -10.46 11.44 4.55
CA THR A 76 -9.66 10.21 4.68
C THR A 76 -8.43 10.24 3.78
N ILE A 77 -8.58 10.70 2.52
CA ILE A 77 -7.49 10.79 1.56
C ILE A 77 -6.39 11.72 2.08
N ASN A 78 -6.78 12.92 2.53
CA ASN A 78 -5.83 13.90 3.03
C ASN A 78 -5.20 13.45 4.35
N ALA A 79 -5.96 12.83 5.26
CA ALA A 79 -5.40 12.29 6.50
C ALA A 79 -4.37 11.19 6.23
N MET A 80 -4.66 10.26 5.32
CA MET A 80 -3.72 9.19 4.94
C MET A 80 -2.52 9.72 4.17
N GLN A 81 -2.70 10.73 3.32
CA GLN A 81 -1.59 11.42 2.65
C GLN A 81 -0.69 12.13 3.66
N ASP A 82 -1.26 12.83 4.64
CA ASP A 82 -0.51 13.50 5.70
C ASP A 82 0.29 12.49 6.54
N VAL A 83 -0.35 11.41 6.98
CA VAL A 83 0.31 10.31 7.71
C VAL A 83 1.40 9.67 6.87
N LEU A 84 1.12 9.38 5.60
CA LEU A 84 2.08 8.78 4.68
C LEU A 84 3.31 9.68 4.50
N GLU A 85 3.11 10.98 4.34
CA GLU A 85 4.18 11.95 4.19
C GLU A 85 5.06 12.01 5.45
N VAL A 86 4.46 11.99 6.64
CA VAL A 86 5.22 11.92 7.89
C VAL A 86 5.96 10.60 8.02
N ILE A 87 5.33 9.46 7.69
CA ILE A 87 5.96 8.15 7.73
C ILE A 87 7.10 8.09 6.72
N LYS A 88 6.95 8.64 5.51
CA LYS A 88 8.03 8.75 4.52
C LYS A 88 9.15 9.61 5.02
N ASN A 89 8.87 10.80 5.55
CA ASN A 89 9.88 11.69 6.12
C ASN A 89 10.61 11.05 7.30
N LYS A 90 9.89 10.31 8.14
CA LYS A 90 10.46 9.51 9.21
C LYS A 90 11.29 8.36 8.66
N TYR A 91 10.81 7.62 7.68
CA TYR A 91 11.51 6.51 7.03
C TYR A 91 12.83 7.02 6.48
N HIS A 92 12.76 8.10 5.73
CA HIS A 92 13.93 8.77 5.22
C HIS A 92 14.88 9.31 6.31
N SER A 93 14.40 9.56 7.54
CA SER A 93 15.26 9.99 8.66
C SER A 93 15.81 8.84 9.50
N GLN A 94 15.04 7.76 9.67
CA GLN A 94 15.27 6.69 10.63
C GLN A 94 15.85 5.44 9.95
N CYS A 95 15.33 5.12 8.76
CA CYS A 95 15.89 4.16 7.82
C CYS A 95 16.26 4.97 6.61
N PRO A 96 17.21 5.91 6.75
CA PRO A 96 17.83 6.58 5.62
C PRO A 96 18.62 5.55 4.81
N SER A 97 18.60 4.29 5.20
CA SER A 97 19.35 3.28 4.54
C SER A 97 18.46 2.34 3.66
N SER A 98 17.21 2.07 3.95
CA SER A 98 16.42 1.04 3.23
C SER A 98 15.67 1.52 1.96
N LYS A 99 15.65 0.83 0.81
CA LYS A 99 14.74 1.23 -0.31
C LYS A 99 13.35 1.59 0.25
N LEU A 100 12.79 2.74 -0.16
CA LEU A 100 11.50 3.17 0.38
C LEU A 100 10.49 2.04 0.14
N PRO A 101 9.81 1.56 1.19
CA PRO A 101 8.89 0.46 1.05
C PRO A 101 7.73 0.89 0.17
N GLU A 102 7.11 -0.08 -0.47
CA GLU A 102 5.84 0.18 -1.12
C GLU A 102 4.77 0.39 -0.04
N PHE A 103 3.94 1.40 -0.24
CA PHE A 103 2.87 1.71 0.70
C PHE A 103 1.55 1.18 0.19
N GLN A 104 0.79 0.54 1.07
CA GLN A 104 -0.57 0.08 0.78
C GLN A 104 -1.52 0.65 1.82
N VAL A 105 -2.48 1.46 1.37
CA VAL A 105 -3.48 2.11 2.22
C VAL A 105 -4.81 1.38 2.07
N PHE A 106 -5.34 0.92 3.19
CA PHE A 106 -6.64 0.30 3.30
C PHE A 106 -7.65 1.31 3.84
N PHE A 107 -8.71 1.54 3.09
CA PHE A 107 -9.84 2.39 3.49
C PHE A 107 -10.97 1.48 3.95
N ASN A 108 -11.20 1.41 5.26
CA ASN A 108 -12.26 0.57 5.82
C ASN A 108 -13.50 1.39 6.17
N ASP A 109 -14.65 0.85 5.79
CA ASP A 109 -15.95 1.25 6.33
C ASP A 109 -16.94 0.08 6.22
N LYS A 110 -18.17 0.27 6.71
CA LYS A 110 -19.27 -0.70 6.60
C LYS A 110 -19.51 -1.09 5.13
N THR A 111 -20.01 -2.30 4.90
CA THR A 111 -20.43 -2.80 3.56
C THR A 111 -21.46 -1.91 2.86
N SER A 112 -22.20 -1.10 3.63
CA SER A 112 -23.19 -0.15 3.11
C SER A 112 -22.61 1.19 2.66
N ASN A 113 -21.36 1.50 3.03
CA ASN A 113 -20.67 2.73 2.63
C ASN A 113 -20.61 2.87 1.10
N ASP A 114 -20.42 4.10 0.64
CA ASP A 114 -20.31 4.42 -0.78
C ASP A 114 -18.84 4.47 -1.22
N PHE A 115 -18.26 3.28 -1.40
CA PHE A 115 -16.87 3.11 -1.86
C PHE A 115 -16.64 3.61 -3.29
N ASN A 116 -17.68 3.62 -4.14
CA ASN A 116 -17.61 4.19 -5.48
C ASN A 116 -17.26 5.69 -5.45
N THR A 117 -17.93 6.47 -4.59
CA THR A 117 -17.59 7.88 -4.38
C THR A 117 -16.17 8.06 -3.82
N LEU A 118 -15.73 7.16 -2.93
CA LEU A 118 -14.34 7.16 -2.44
C LEU A 118 -13.33 6.89 -3.57
N PHE A 119 -13.49 5.81 -4.34
CA PHE A 119 -12.55 5.42 -5.38
C PHE A 119 -12.43 6.44 -6.51
N THR A 120 -13.55 7.05 -6.90
CA THR A 120 -13.56 8.14 -7.90
C THR A 120 -12.93 9.43 -7.39
N SER A 121 -12.86 9.62 -6.06
CA SER A 121 -12.20 10.77 -5.43
C SER A 121 -10.70 10.56 -5.18
N LEU A 122 -10.17 9.35 -5.38
CA LEU A 122 -8.74 9.08 -5.17
C LEU A 122 -7.88 9.83 -6.20
N PRO A 123 -6.75 10.44 -5.78
CA PRO A 123 -5.84 11.09 -6.71
C PRO A 123 -5.23 10.06 -7.67
N GLN A 124 -5.15 10.43 -8.95
CA GLN A 124 -4.55 9.57 -9.99
C GLN A 124 -3.05 9.35 -9.74
N GLN A 125 -2.32 10.43 -9.43
CA GLN A 125 -0.88 10.41 -9.12
C GLN A 125 -0.66 10.22 -7.62
N ARG A 126 -0.88 9.00 -7.14
CA ARG A 126 -0.63 8.64 -5.73
C ARG A 126 0.54 7.68 -5.61
N GLU A 127 1.32 7.87 -4.56
CA GLU A 127 2.52 7.08 -4.27
C GLU A 127 2.23 5.89 -3.33
N TYR A 128 1.01 5.36 -3.39
CA TYR A 128 0.57 4.21 -2.60
C TYR A 128 -0.49 3.39 -3.34
N TYR A 129 -0.48 2.08 -3.13
CA TYR A 129 -1.55 1.19 -3.55
C TYR A 129 -2.75 1.35 -2.62
N SER A 130 -3.97 1.29 -3.16
CA SER A 130 -5.19 1.59 -2.41
C SER A 130 -6.17 0.44 -2.50
N ALA A 131 -6.80 0.07 -1.38
CA ALA A 131 -7.88 -0.91 -1.36
C ALA A 131 -9.01 -0.48 -0.41
N GLY A 132 -10.26 -0.69 -0.82
CA GLY A 132 -11.45 -0.53 0.02
C GLY A 132 -11.76 -1.83 0.76
N VAL A 133 -11.98 -1.75 2.08
CA VAL A 133 -12.19 -2.92 2.94
C VAL A 133 -13.58 -2.87 3.56
N PRO A 134 -14.54 -3.65 3.03
CA PRO A 134 -15.91 -3.63 3.51
C PRO A 134 -16.08 -4.46 4.79
N GLY A 135 -16.53 -3.83 5.87
CA GLY A 135 -16.84 -4.51 7.13
C GLY A 135 -16.85 -3.58 8.34
N SER A 136 -17.47 -4.04 9.43
CA SER A 136 -17.44 -3.32 10.71
C SER A 136 -16.05 -3.41 11.33
N PHE A 137 -15.45 -2.27 11.68
CA PHE A 137 -14.19 -2.24 12.44
C PHE A 137 -14.34 -2.76 13.87
N HIS A 138 -15.55 -3.00 14.39
CA HIS A 138 -15.72 -3.69 15.67
C HIS A 138 -15.31 -5.16 15.61
N HIS A 139 -15.00 -5.69 14.41
CA HIS A 139 -14.54 -7.05 14.19
C HIS A 139 -13.24 -7.08 13.40
N ARG A 140 -12.71 -8.29 13.19
CA ARG A 140 -11.52 -8.53 12.40
C ARG A 140 -11.78 -8.26 10.91
N LEU A 141 -10.92 -7.46 10.31
CA LEU A 141 -10.92 -6.98 8.93
C LEU A 141 -9.67 -7.40 8.16
N PHE A 142 -8.57 -7.65 8.87
CA PHE A 142 -7.28 -7.92 8.26
C PHE A 142 -6.67 -9.24 8.73
N PRO A 143 -5.76 -9.84 7.95
CA PRO A 143 -4.91 -10.91 8.42
C PRO A 143 -4.06 -10.50 9.63
N GLN A 144 -3.56 -11.51 10.35
CA GLN A 144 -2.76 -11.32 11.55
C GLN A 144 -1.48 -10.55 11.19
N SER A 145 -1.10 -9.60 12.03
CA SER A 145 0.16 -8.85 11.92
C SER A 145 0.42 -8.35 10.49
N SER A 146 -0.60 -7.71 9.91
CA SER A 146 -0.55 -7.18 8.54
C SER A 146 -0.54 -5.65 8.49
N ILE A 147 -1.08 -4.98 9.51
CA ILE A 147 -1.21 -3.51 9.55
C ILE A 147 -0.08 -2.91 10.39
N HIS A 148 0.57 -1.86 9.87
CA HIS A 148 1.70 -1.19 10.54
C HIS A 148 1.26 0.10 11.24
N PHE A 149 0.29 0.80 10.64
CA PHE A 149 -0.29 2.01 11.21
C PHE A 149 -1.81 1.99 11.03
N ALA A 150 -2.56 2.15 12.12
CA ALA A 150 -4.01 2.29 12.08
C ALA A 150 -4.41 3.71 12.51
N HIS A 151 -5.33 4.30 11.77
CA HIS A 151 -5.94 5.58 12.06
C HIS A 151 -7.45 5.39 12.20
N CYS A 152 -8.06 6.01 13.20
CA CYS A 152 -9.50 6.02 13.37
C CYS A 152 -9.93 7.40 13.86
N SER A 153 -10.61 8.16 13.00
CA SER A 153 -11.02 9.53 13.31
C SER A 153 -12.53 9.69 13.16
N TYR A 154 -13.18 10.17 14.22
CA TYR A 154 -14.63 10.39 14.29
C TYR A 154 -15.47 9.17 13.88
N ALA A 155 -15.03 7.97 14.26
CA ALA A 155 -15.77 6.73 13.99
C ALA A 155 -16.08 5.91 15.25
N LEU A 156 -15.16 5.82 16.22
CA LEU A 156 -15.32 4.96 17.40
C LEU A 156 -16.40 5.38 18.41
N HIS A 157 -16.93 6.60 18.30
CA HIS A 157 -18.11 6.99 19.09
C HIS A 157 -19.39 6.31 18.61
N TRP A 158 -19.41 5.76 17.40
CA TRP A 158 -20.53 4.97 16.89
C TRP A 158 -20.50 3.55 17.47
N LEU A 159 -21.49 3.23 18.28
CA LEU A 159 -21.69 1.91 18.84
C LEU A 159 -21.96 0.89 17.73
N SER A 160 -21.66 -0.39 18.00
CA SER A 160 -21.95 -1.46 17.04
C SER A 160 -23.46 -1.62 16.83
N LYS A 161 -24.24 -1.37 17.88
CA LYS A 161 -25.71 -1.45 17.92
C LYS A 161 -26.27 -0.56 19.02
N VAL A 162 -27.56 -0.24 18.93
CA VAL A 162 -28.34 0.29 20.07
C VAL A 162 -28.52 -0.84 21.11
N PRO A 163 -28.25 -0.61 22.40
CA PRO A 163 -28.56 -1.59 23.44
C PRO A 163 -30.06 -1.91 23.50
N GLU A 164 -30.40 -3.19 23.59
CA GLU A 164 -31.78 -3.67 23.53
C GLU A 164 -32.61 -3.21 24.74
N GLU A 165 -31.94 -3.04 25.89
CA GLU A 165 -32.50 -2.57 27.14
C GLU A 165 -33.03 -1.13 27.05
N LEU A 166 -32.61 -0.35 26.05
CA LEU A 166 -33.12 1.01 25.81
C LEU A 166 -34.47 1.02 25.11
N LEU A 167 -34.86 -0.10 24.50
CA LEU A 167 -36.09 -0.27 23.71
C LEU A 167 -37.17 -1.05 24.45
N ASP A 168 -36.81 -1.74 25.54
CA ASP A 168 -37.75 -2.49 26.37
C ASP A 168 -38.45 -1.57 27.37
N GLU A 169 -39.76 -1.41 27.21
CA GLU A 169 -40.61 -0.57 28.08
C GLU A 169 -40.61 -1.03 29.56
N ASN A 170 -40.19 -2.27 29.83
CA ASN A 170 -40.09 -2.83 31.19
C ASN A 170 -38.69 -2.65 31.81
N SER A 171 -37.71 -2.19 31.03
CA SER A 171 -36.34 -2.00 31.47
C SER A 171 -36.21 -0.71 32.29
N PRO A 172 -35.44 -0.71 33.40
CA PRO A 172 -35.09 0.53 34.10
C PRO A 172 -34.24 1.48 33.22
N ALA A 173 -33.65 0.97 32.13
CA ALA A 173 -32.92 1.74 31.14
C ALA A 173 -33.76 2.13 29.91
N TRP A 174 -35.09 1.98 29.94
CA TRP A 174 -35.94 2.41 28.83
C TRP A 174 -35.80 3.91 28.58
N ASN A 175 -35.35 4.32 27.38
CA ASN A 175 -35.02 5.71 27.10
C ASN A 175 -36.23 6.55 26.68
N LYS A 176 -37.31 6.50 27.47
CA LYS A 176 -38.57 7.17 27.14
C LYS A 176 -38.40 8.68 26.90
N GLY A 177 -39.00 9.16 25.81
CA GLY A 177 -39.11 10.57 25.42
C GLY A 177 -37.79 11.18 24.96
N ARG A 178 -36.78 10.35 24.67
CA ARG A 178 -35.39 10.75 24.41
C ARG A 178 -34.81 9.89 23.30
N ILE A 179 -33.85 10.48 22.58
CA ILE A 179 -33.11 9.78 21.53
C ILE A 179 -31.66 9.48 21.90
N HIS A 180 -31.20 9.93 23.07
CA HIS A 180 -29.81 9.79 23.51
C HIS A 180 -29.73 9.87 25.04
N TYR A 181 -28.57 9.57 25.62
CA TYR A 181 -28.37 9.54 27.08
C TYR A 181 -28.13 10.92 27.71
N THR A 182 -28.01 11.98 26.91
CA THR A 182 -27.81 13.34 27.41
C THR A 182 -29.08 13.77 28.16
N ASN A 183 -29.07 13.72 29.51
CA ASN A 183 -30.22 13.87 30.45
C ASN A 183 -31.02 12.62 30.78
N ALA A 184 -30.50 11.45 30.50
CA ALA A 184 -31.14 10.21 30.91
C ALA A 184 -30.79 9.85 32.36
N ALA A 185 -31.53 8.88 32.91
CA ALA A 185 -31.18 8.29 34.21
C ALA A 185 -29.84 7.55 34.13
N GLU A 186 -29.21 7.31 35.28
CA GLU A 186 -27.89 6.67 35.35
C GLU A 186 -27.91 5.28 34.69
N GLU A 187 -29.03 4.56 34.78
CA GLU A 187 -29.25 3.26 34.17
C GLU A 187 -29.13 3.31 32.64
N VAL A 188 -29.65 4.36 32.00
CA VAL A 188 -29.51 4.58 30.55
C VAL A 188 -28.06 4.86 30.21
N VAL A 189 -27.40 5.77 30.94
CA VAL A 189 -25.98 6.11 30.72
C VAL A 189 -25.09 4.88 30.86
N ASN A 190 -25.29 4.08 31.91
CA ASN A 190 -24.56 2.84 32.17
C ASN A 190 -24.80 1.79 31.09
N THR A 191 -25.99 1.74 30.52
CA THR A 191 -26.32 0.84 29.40
C THR A 191 -25.54 1.22 28.14
N TYR A 192 -25.51 2.51 27.78
CA TYR A 192 -24.65 3.00 26.69
C TYR A 192 -23.15 2.74 26.97
N ALA A 193 -22.69 3.04 28.18
CA ALA A 193 -21.30 2.83 28.59
C ALA A 193 -20.89 1.34 28.52
N SER A 194 -21.80 0.43 28.89
CA SER A 194 -21.57 -1.02 28.85
C SER A 194 -21.46 -1.53 27.41
N GLN A 195 -22.32 -1.05 26.51
CA GLN A 195 -22.22 -1.37 25.08
C GLN A 195 -20.93 -0.80 24.47
N PHE A 196 -20.55 0.44 24.80
CA PHE A 196 -19.28 1.02 24.38
C PHE A 196 -18.08 0.21 24.89
N ALA A 197 -18.08 -0.21 26.15
CA ALA A 197 -17.02 -1.04 26.72
C ALA A 197 -16.86 -2.37 25.96
N LYS A 198 -17.98 -3.01 25.61
CA LYS A 198 -18.00 -4.24 24.79
C LYS A 198 -17.46 -3.99 23.38
N ASP A 199 -17.87 -2.89 22.76
CA ASP A 199 -17.43 -2.50 21.42
C ASP A 199 -15.93 -2.19 21.38
N MET A 200 -15.44 -1.47 22.38
CA MET A 200 -14.01 -1.17 22.54
C MET A 200 -13.19 -2.43 22.82
N GLU A 201 -13.70 -3.37 23.62
CA GLU A 201 -13.03 -4.67 23.85
C GLU A 201 -12.90 -5.45 22.54
N ASN A 202 -13.98 -5.55 21.76
CA ASN A 202 -13.96 -6.21 20.45
C ASN A 202 -13.04 -5.51 19.46
N PHE A 203 -13.10 -4.18 19.39
CA PHE A 203 -12.24 -3.36 18.54
C PHE A 203 -10.77 -3.59 18.89
N LEU A 204 -10.38 -3.41 20.15
CA LEU A 204 -8.98 -3.56 20.58
C LEU A 204 -8.48 -4.99 20.39
N ASN A 205 -9.28 -6.02 20.69
CA ASN A 205 -8.91 -7.42 20.43
C ASN A 205 -8.64 -7.67 18.95
N ALA A 206 -9.52 -7.21 18.06
CA ALA A 206 -9.30 -7.34 16.62
C ALA A 206 -8.04 -6.59 16.15
N ARG A 207 -7.83 -5.35 16.61
CA ARG A 207 -6.63 -4.56 16.26
C ARG A 207 -5.35 -5.18 16.81
N ALA A 208 -5.38 -5.79 17.98
CA ALA A 208 -4.22 -6.45 18.60
C ALA A 208 -3.74 -7.63 17.76
N GLU A 209 -4.66 -8.36 17.11
CA GLU A 209 -4.30 -9.43 16.18
C GLU A 209 -3.78 -8.89 14.84
N GLU A 210 -4.33 -7.79 14.35
CA GLU A 210 -4.06 -7.28 13.00
C GLU A 210 -2.82 -6.40 12.91
N ILE A 211 -2.55 -5.61 13.96
CA ILE A 211 -1.43 -4.68 13.99
C ILE A 211 -0.15 -5.43 14.35
N VAL A 212 0.91 -5.20 13.59
CA VAL A 212 2.23 -5.80 13.84
C VAL A 212 2.81 -5.35 15.19
N SER A 213 3.71 -6.15 15.75
CA SER A 213 4.58 -5.66 16.84
C SER A 213 5.41 -4.47 16.34
N GLY A 214 5.54 -3.41 17.13
CA GLY A 214 6.09 -2.13 16.65
C GLY A 214 5.05 -1.14 16.13
N GLY A 215 3.88 -1.65 15.72
CA GLY A 215 2.84 -0.87 15.05
C GLY A 215 2.13 0.13 15.97
N MET A 216 1.53 1.15 15.36
CA MET A 216 0.88 2.25 16.06
C MET A 216 -0.58 2.39 15.66
N MET A 217 -1.40 2.82 16.60
CA MET A 217 -2.78 3.21 16.37
C MET A 217 -3.05 4.61 16.95
N VAL A 218 -3.67 5.46 16.14
CA VAL A 218 -4.13 6.80 16.52
C VAL A 218 -5.65 6.83 16.46
N ILE A 219 -6.28 7.27 17.55
CA ILE A 219 -7.72 7.45 17.67
C ILE A 219 -8.03 8.91 17.95
N ILE A 220 -8.97 9.48 17.18
CA ILE A 220 -9.52 10.81 17.38
C ILE A 220 -11.04 10.65 17.45
N MET A 221 -11.68 11.06 18.54
CA MET A 221 -13.13 10.93 18.67
C MET A 221 -13.72 12.01 19.59
N PRO A 222 -15.03 12.26 19.54
CA PRO A 222 -15.71 13.00 20.59
C PRO A 222 -15.46 12.37 21.95
N GLY A 223 -15.15 13.19 22.95
CA GLY A 223 -14.93 12.79 24.33
C GLY A 223 -15.53 13.79 25.29
N ILE A 224 -15.71 13.38 26.54
CA ILE A 224 -16.27 14.23 27.60
C ILE A 224 -15.27 14.40 28.74
N PRO A 225 -15.18 15.59 29.36
CA PRO A 225 -14.45 15.76 30.61
C PRO A 225 -15.05 14.88 31.72
N TYR A 226 -14.18 14.31 32.55
CA TYR A 226 -14.61 13.48 33.68
C TYR A 226 -15.54 14.25 34.62
N GLY A 227 -16.72 13.69 34.90
CA GLY A 227 -17.71 14.28 35.81
C GLY A 227 -18.56 15.41 35.24
N MET A 228 -18.52 15.67 33.92
CA MET A 228 -19.43 16.64 33.28
C MET A 228 -20.90 16.17 33.35
N PRO A 229 -21.81 16.99 33.91
CA PRO A 229 -23.23 16.68 33.93
C PRO A 229 -23.85 16.86 32.55
N TYR A 230 -24.65 15.88 32.12
CA TYR A 230 -25.34 15.91 30.84
C TYR A 230 -26.51 16.93 30.86
N SER A 231 -26.68 17.71 29.78
CA SER A 231 -27.41 19.01 29.76
C SER A 231 -28.87 18.99 29.27
N HIS A 232 -29.81 19.56 30.02
CA HIS A 232 -31.28 19.54 29.81
C HIS A 232 -31.80 20.20 28.50
N LEU A 233 -32.69 19.52 27.77
CA LEU A 233 -33.48 20.07 26.64
C LEU A 233 -34.95 19.63 26.67
N THR A 234 -35.86 20.46 26.12
CA THR A 234 -37.33 20.37 26.24
C THR A 234 -38.06 19.99 24.93
N ASN A 235 -39.25 19.40 25.08
CA ASN A 235 -40.04 18.74 24.04
C ASN A 235 -40.64 19.65 22.96
N GLY A 236 -40.79 19.11 21.75
CA GLY A 236 -41.64 19.63 20.67
C GLY A 236 -42.31 18.48 19.89
N GLN A 237 -43.53 18.69 19.38
CA GLN A 237 -44.36 17.65 18.73
C GLN A 237 -44.34 17.78 17.18
N LEU A 238 -44.04 16.66 16.50
CA LEU A 238 -43.99 16.50 15.03
C LEU A 238 -44.14 15.03 14.62
N ILE A 239 -43.60 14.13 15.43
CA ILE A 239 -43.69 12.66 15.34
C ILE A 239 -44.53 12.11 16.49
N THR A 240 -45.00 10.86 16.40
CA THR A 240 -45.72 10.23 17.51
C THR A 240 -44.76 9.92 18.68
N GLU A 241 -45.30 9.86 19.91
CA GLU A 241 -44.52 9.50 21.10
C GLU A 241 -43.89 8.10 20.95
N ALA A 242 -44.63 7.15 20.36
CA ALA A 242 -44.12 5.80 20.10
C ALA A 242 -42.97 5.74 19.06
N GLU A 243 -43.03 6.57 18.01
CA GLU A 243 -41.93 6.69 17.03
C GLU A 243 -40.68 7.30 17.67
N LEU A 244 -40.85 8.27 18.58
CA LEU A 244 -39.76 8.88 19.33
C LEU A 244 -39.15 7.89 20.35
N ASP A 245 -39.99 7.22 21.14
CA ASP A 245 -39.56 6.30 22.22
C ASP A 245 -38.82 5.05 21.69
N SER A 246 -39.03 4.70 20.42
CA SER A 246 -38.37 3.57 19.76
C SER A 246 -37.06 3.94 19.05
N PHE A 247 -36.67 5.23 19.04
CA PHE A 247 -35.46 5.70 18.36
C PHE A 247 -34.37 6.09 19.36
N ASN A 248 -33.18 5.52 19.19
CA ASN A 248 -32.00 5.84 19.99
C ASN A 248 -30.79 6.01 19.06
N LEU A 249 -30.01 7.06 19.28
CA LEU A 249 -28.75 7.32 18.58
C LEU A 249 -27.68 6.36 19.13
N PRO A 250 -27.08 5.48 18.31
CA PRO A 250 -26.03 4.57 18.75
C PRO A 250 -24.68 5.30 18.86
N ILE A 251 -24.62 6.32 19.71
CA ILE A 251 -23.45 7.16 19.92
C ILE A 251 -23.09 7.14 21.40
N TYR A 252 -21.80 7.04 21.71
CA TYR A 252 -21.28 7.23 23.06
C TYR A 252 -19.95 7.99 23.02
N SER A 253 -19.85 9.02 23.85
CA SER A 253 -18.62 9.80 24.06
C SER A 253 -18.03 9.42 25.41
N THR A 254 -16.85 8.82 25.40
CA THR A 254 -16.17 8.33 26.61
C THR A 254 -15.28 9.41 27.23
N SER A 255 -14.95 9.26 28.51
CA SER A 255 -13.91 10.05 29.19
C SER A 255 -12.51 9.48 28.97
N SER A 256 -11.47 10.29 29.23
CA SER A 256 -10.07 9.82 29.20
C SER A 256 -9.81 8.66 30.17
N GLU A 257 -10.42 8.69 31.35
CA GLU A 257 -10.25 7.73 32.43
C GLU A 257 -10.91 6.38 32.10
N GLU A 258 -12.11 6.42 31.52
CA GLU A 258 -12.76 5.21 30.99
C GLU A 258 -11.94 4.59 29.86
N MET A 259 -11.46 5.40 28.92
CA MET A 259 -10.63 4.91 27.82
C MET A 259 -9.33 4.27 28.32
N VAL A 260 -8.64 4.88 29.29
CA VAL A 260 -7.45 4.30 29.93
C VAL A 260 -7.78 2.95 30.57
N LYS A 261 -8.87 2.86 31.35
CA LYS A 261 -9.30 1.60 31.98
C LYS A 261 -9.59 0.49 30.95
N LEU A 262 -10.24 0.84 29.84
CA LEU A 262 -10.58 -0.13 28.79
C LEU A 262 -9.32 -0.65 28.08
N VAL A 263 -8.36 0.23 27.76
CA VAL A 263 -7.09 -0.15 27.14
C VAL A 263 -6.21 -0.96 28.11
N ASP A 264 -6.11 -0.55 29.37
CA ASP A 264 -5.33 -1.27 30.39
C ASP A 264 -5.94 -2.66 30.67
N LYS A 265 -7.27 -2.77 30.72
CA LYS A 265 -7.97 -4.07 30.84
C LYS A 265 -7.64 -4.98 29.66
N ASN A 266 -7.55 -4.43 28.44
CA ASN A 266 -7.23 -5.19 27.23
C ASN A 266 -5.78 -5.73 27.23
N GLY A 267 -4.82 -4.95 27.72
CA GLY A 267 -3.43 -5.39 27.96
C GLY A 267 -2.56 -5.61 26.72
N HIS A 268 -3.08 -5.51 25.50
CA HIS A 268 -2.30 -5.70 24.26
C HIS A 268 -1.58 -4.45 23.77
N PHE A 269 -2.02 -3.27 24.20
CA PHE A 269 -1.47 -1.98 23.78
C PHE A 269 -0.86 -1.22 24.95
N SER A 270 0.23 -0.51 24.69
CA SER A 270 0.74 0.51 25.61
C SER A 270 0.13 1.86 25.28
N ILE A 271 -0.47 2.50 26.28
CA ILE A 271 -0.93 3.87 26.19
C ILE A 271 0.29 4.78 26.13
N LYS A 272 0.42 5.52 25.03
CA LYS A 272 1.51 6.48 24.87
C LYS A 272 1.04 7.91 25.14
N THR A 273 -0.22 8.21 24.85
CA THR A 273 -0.90 9.47 25.18
C THR A 273 -2.41 9.25 25.21
N VAL A 274 -3.11 9.82 26.19
CA VAL A 274 -4.56 10.02 26.20
C VAL A 274 -4.80 11.44 26.70
N GLU A 275 -5.46 12.28 25.92
CA GLU A 275 -5.75 13.65 26.34
C GLU A 275 -7.01 14.20 25.66
N LEU A 276 -7.67 15.16 26.32
CA LEU A 276 -8.71 15.97 25.72
C LEU A 276 -8.10 17.22 25.06
N THR A 277 -8.52 17.49 23.84
CA THR A 277 -8.08 18.58 22.97
C THR A 277 -9.27 19.44 22.55
N ASN A 278 -9.00 20.68 22.14
CA ASN A 278 -10.04 21.58 21.67
C ASN A 278 -10.24 21.38 20.14
N PRO A 279 -11.36 20.82 19.68
CA PRO A 279 -11.60 20.58 18.26
C PRO A 279 -11.86 21.85 17.45
N THR A 280 -12.02 23.02 18.10
CA THR A 280 -12.35 24.30 17.47
C THR A 280 -11.25 25.34 17.64
N SER A 281 -10.01 24.95 17.91
CA SER A 281 -8.88 25.89 18.06
C SER A 281 -8.62 26.77 16.84
N TRP A 282 -9.12 26.37 15.67
CA TRP A 282 -9.05 27.10 14.39
C TRP A 282 -10.19 28.10 14.18
N LEU A 283 -11.25 28.07 15.01
CA LEU A 283 -12.45 28.87 14.79
C LEU A 283 -12.25 30.30 15.31
N GLU A 284 -12.31 31.27 14.40
CA GLU A 284 -12.35 32.69 14.72
C GLU A 284 -13.80 33.22 14.61
N GLY A 285 -14.48 33.37 15.74
CA GLY A 285 -15.85 33.89 15.80
C GLY A 285 -16.93 32.83 16.11
N PRO A 286 -18.22 33.18 15.93
CA PRO A 286 -19.33 32.29 16.25
C PRO A 286 -19.46 31.13 15.25
N ILE A 287 -20.01 29.99 15.69
CA ILE A 287 -20.31 28.87 14.78
C ILE A 287 -21.42 29.26 13.82
N ASP A 288 -21.23 28.98 12.53
CA ASP A 288 -22.32 28.97 11.56
C ASP A 288 -23.27 27.80 11.84
N ILE A 289 -24.38 28.10 12.52
CA ILE A 289 -25.42 27.13 12.90
C ILE A 289 -25.99 26.39 11.69
N LYS A 290 -26.14 27.07 10.53
CA LYS A 290 -26.69 26.43 9.33
C LYS A 290 -25.70 25.43 8.77
N ALA A 291 -24.44 25.83 8.65
CA ALA A 291 -23.41 24.95 8.14
C ALA A 291 -23.14 23.77 9.10
N TRP A 292 -23.20 23.99 10.42
CA TRP A 292 -23.14 22.91 11.42
C TRP A 292 -24.33 21.95 11.33
N THR A 293 -25.53 22.48 11.10
CA THR A 293 -26.72 21.62 10.95
C THR A 293 -26.66 20.79 9.68
N MET A 294 -26.15 21.35 8.58
CA MET A 294 -25.88 20.62 7.33
C MET A 294 -24.86 19.50 7.53
N HIS A 295 -23.83 19.77 8.33
CA HIS A 295 -22.84 18.78 8.74
C HIS A 295 -23.47 17.61 9.52
N VAL A 296 -24.32 17.89 10.51
CA VAL A 296 -25.08 16.86 11.25
C VAL A 296 -26.02 16.09 10.32
N ARG A 297 -26.72 16.79 9.43
CA ARG A 297 -27.61 16.19 8.44
C ARG A 297 -26.87 15.19 7.57
N ALA A 298 -25.73 15.57 7.00
CA ALA A 298 -24.94 14.68 6.14
C ALA A 298 -24.45 13.41 6.85
N ALA A 299 -24.26 13.45 8.17
CA ALA A 299 -23.86 12.30 8.97
C ALA A 299 -25.03 11.40 9.40
N MET A 300 -26.21 11.96 9.66
CA MET A 300 -27.31 11.26 10.34
C MET A 300 -28.60 11.10 9.52
N GLU A 301 -28.75 11.80 8.39
CA GLU A 301 -29.98 11.81 7.59
C GLU A 301 -30.44 10.42 7.16
N ALA A 302 -29.52 9.56 6.72
CA ALA A 302 -29.85 8.20 6.32
C ALA A 302 -30.48 7.38 7.47
N MET A 303 -30.02 7.60 8.71
CA MET A 303 -30.59 6.96 9.90
C MET A 303 -31.99 7.48 10.22
N PHE A 304 -32.17 8.81 10.21
CA PHE A 304 -33.48 9.40 10.44
C PHE A 304 -34.49 9.03 9.35
N THR A 305 -34.06 9.01 8.08
CA THR A 305 -34.92 8.64 6.95
C THR A 305 -35.42 7.21 7.07
N LYS A 306 -34.55 6.29 7.50
CA LYS A 306 -34.89 4.88 7.69
C LYS A 306 -35.96 4.69 8.77
N HIS A 307 -35.96 5.50 9.83
CA HIS A 307 -36.88 5.36 10.97
C HIS A 307 -38.14 6.21 10.83
N PHE A 308 -38.01 7.49 10.47
CA PHE A 308 -39.11 8.47 10.50
C PHE A 308 -39.68 8.86 9.13
N ARG A 309 -39.17 8.27 8.03
CA ARG A 309 -39.51 8.54 6.62
C ARG A 309 -38.89 9.83 6.07
N ILE A 310 -38.76 9.91 4.75
CA ILE A 310 -38.01 10.97 4.06
C ILE A 310 -38.75 12.33 4.06
N GLU A 311 -40.08 12.30 4.09
CA GLU A 311 -40.93 13.49 3.91
C GLU A 311 -40.83 14.48 5.09
N ILE A 312 -40.38 14.02 6.26
CA ILE A 312 -40.29 14.87 7.46
C ILE A 312 -38.88 15.43 7.70
N ILE A 313 -37.86 14.93 6.99
CA ILE A 313 -36.45 15.22 7.28
C ILE A 313 -36.13 16.70 7.09
N ASP A 314 -36.59 17.31 6.00
CA ASP A 314 -36.37 18.73 5.72
C ASP A 314 -36.97 19.62 6.81
N GLU A 315 -38.21 19.36 7.22
CA GLU A 315 -38.88 20.12 8.28
C GLU A 315 -38.20 19.91 9.64
N MET A 316 -37.77 18.67 9.95
CA MET A 316 -37.03 18.35 11.17
C MET A 316 -35.75 19.18 11.29
N PHE A 317 -34.91 19.20 10.24
CA PHE A 317 -33.67 19.99 10.24
C PHE A 317 -33.93 21.50 10.21
N ASN A 318 -34.98 21.98 9.52
CA ASN A 318 -35.37 23.39 9.58
C ASN A 318 -35.76 23.85 10.99
N ARG A 319 -36.50 23.01 11.74
CA ARG A 319 -36.83 23.28 13.14
C ARG A 319 -35.61 23.21 14.04
N LEU A 320 -34.70 22.25 13.81
CA LEU A 320 -33.43 22.18 14.52
C LEU A 320 -32.62 23.47 14.36
N ILE A 321 -32.50 23.99 13.14
CA ILE A 321 -31.84 25.28 12.88
C ILE A 321 -32.48 26.40 13.71
N ARG A 322 -33.81 26.54 13.66
CA ARG A 322 -34.53 27.58 14.42
C ARG A 322 -34.27 27.46 15.93
N ARG A 323 -34.34 26.24 16.47
CA ARG A 323 -34.05 25.96 17.88
C ARG A 323 -32.61 26.28 18.26
N LEU A 324 -31.63 25.94 17.43
CA LEU A 324 -30.23 26.22 17.72
C LEU A 324 -29.93 27.72 17.74
N PHE A 325 -30.61 28.53 16.90
CA PHE A 325 -30.52 29.99 16.98
C PHE A 325 -31.02 30.53 18.33
N GLU A 326 -32.07 29.94 18.92
CA GLU A 326 -32.56 30.29 20.28
C GLU A 326 -31.52 30.01 21.37
N PHE A 327 -30.59 29.08 21.13
CA PHE A 327 -29.55 28.67 22.08
C PHE A 327 -28.13 29.04 21.62
N SER A 328 -27.98 30.01 20.73
CA SER A 328 -26.69 30.39 20.12
C SER A 328 -25.59 30.66 21.16
N ASP A 329 -25.85 31.42 22.22
CA ASP A 329 -24.89 31.66 23.31
C ASP A 329 -24.39 30.37 23.99
N LYS A 330 -25.27 29.37 24.18
CA LYS A 330 -24.92 28.08 24.79
C LYS A 330 -24.16 27.17 23.83
N VAL A 331 -24.57 27.17 22.55
CA VAL A 331 -23.80 26.53 21.49
C VAL A 331 -22.40 27.13 21.46
N GLU A 332 -22.30 28.46 21.60
CA GLU A 332 -21.04 29.20 21.60
C GLU A 332 -20.10 28.91 22.76
N SER A 333 -20.65 28.76 23.97
CA SER A 333 -19.86 28.38 25.13
C SER A 333 -19.39 26.92 25.08
N GLY A 334 -20.24 26.01 24.58
CA GLY A 334 -19.99 24.57 24.64
C GLY A 334 -18.86 24.07 23.74
N TYR A 335 -18.63 24.68 22.57
CA TYR A 335 -17.59 24.20 21.65
C TYR A 335 -16.16 24.62 22.03
N LYS A 336 -16.00 25.57 22.96
CA LYS A 336 -14.70 26.04 23.45
C LYS A 336 -14.08 25.09 24.48
N GLU A 337 -14.84 24.09 24.93
CA GLU A 337 -14.36 23.08 25.85
C GLU A 337 -13.54 22.00 25.14
N LYS A 338 -12.61 21.38 25.87
CA LYS A 338 -11.79 20.27 25.36
C LYS A 338 -12.65 19.00 25.28
N THR A 339 -13.30 18.81 24.13
CA THR A 339 -14.29 17.75 23.88
C THR A 339 -13.87 16.76 22.79
N GLN A 340 -12.60 16.81 22.36
CA GLN A 340 -12.03 15.85 21.42
C GLN A 340 -10.98 15.00 22.14
N LEU A 341 -11.21 13.69 22.21
CA LEU A 341 -10.27 12.73 22.76
C LEU A 341 -9.25 12.34 21.70
N PHE A 342 -7.96 12.55 22.02
CA PHE A 342 -6.82 12.08 21.25
C PHE A 342 -6.15 10.93 22.01
N VAL A 343 -6.06 9.77 21.38
CA VAL A 343 -5.44 8.57 21.95
C VAL A 343 -4.38 8.03 21.02
N ARG A 344 -3.21 7.75 21.60
CA ARG A 344 -2.09 7.14 20.92
C ARG A 344 -1.73 5.83 21.60
N LEU A 345 -1.79 4.75 20.84
CA LEU A 345 -1.46 3.40 21.26
C LEU A 345 -0.30 2.88 20.42
N ALA A 346 0.62 2.15 21.05
CA ALA A 346 1.58 1.33 20.32
C ALA A 346 1.48 -0.11 20.81
N THR A 347 1.62 -1.07 19.90
CA THR A 347 1.75 -2.47 20.30
C THR A 347 2.99 -2.61 21.18
N ASN A 348 2.97 -3.55 22.12
CA ASN A 348 4.10 -3.73 23.04
C ASN A 348 5.34 -4.22 22.24
N VAL A 349 6.22 -3.28 21.90
CA VAL A 349 7.47 -3.48 21.15
C VAL A 349 8.58 -3.87 22.12
N THR A 350 9.17 -5.03 21.90
CA THR A 350 10.52 -5.36 22.39
C THR A 350 11.27 -5.86 21.15
N LYS A 351 12.35 -5.30 20.58
CA LYS A 351 13.27 -4.15 20.74
C LYS A 351 14.20 -4.25 19.50
N ASP A 352 14.71 -3.15 18.90
CA ASP A 352 15.61 -3.15 17.71
C ASP A 352 16.68 -4.26 17.71
N HIS A 353 17.06 -4.91 16.60
CA HIS A 353 18.02 -6.05 16.60
C HIS A 353 19.34 -5.83 17.39
N ILE A 354 19.91 -4.62 17.39
CA ILE A 354 21.09 -4.26 18.20
C ILE A 354 20.70 -4.04 19.67
N HIS A 355 19.56 -3.37 19.92
CA HIS A 355 19.00 -3.24 21.26
C HIS A 355 18.66 -4.62 21.84
N ASP A 356 18.04 -5.50 21.08
CA ASP A 356 17.74 -6.90 21.40
C ASP A 356 19.02 -7.71 21.62
N ALA A 357 20.07 -7.53 20.82
CA ALA A 357 21.35 -8.20 21.07
C ALA A 357 21.97 -7.75 22.40
N ILE A 358 22.05 -6.45 22.65
CA ILE A 358 22.57 -5.91 23.92
C ILE A 358 21.67 -6.34 25.08
N ILE A 359 20.34 -6.26 24.93
CA ILE A 359 19.33 -6.56 25.97
C ILE A 359 19.19 -8.04 26.24
N ARG A 360 19.37 -8.92 25.27
CA ARG A 360 19.37 -10.37 25.47
C ARG A 360 20.72 -10.89 25.95
N LYS A 361 21.84 -10.37 25.44
CA LYS A 361 23.15 -11.05 25.55
C LYS A 361 24.17 -10.39 26.48
N LEU A 362 24.17 -9.06 26.63
CA LEU A 362 25.18 -8.37 27.47
C LEU A 362 24.88 -8.50 28.97
N ASP A 363 25.64 -9.26 29.75
CA ASP A 363 25.37 -9.35 31.20
C ASP A 363 25.94 -8.15 31.97
N VAL A 364 25.17 -7.05 32.01
CA VAL A 364 25.63 -5.76 32.53
C VAL A 364 25.90 -5.82 34.04
N LYS A 365 25.18 -6.65 34.80
CA LYS A 365 25.42 -6.85 36.22
C LYS A 365 26.82 -7.42 36.48
N SER A 366 27.18 -8.53 35.83
CA SER A 366 28.51 -9.14 35.99
C SER A 366 29.63 -8.18 35.58
N LEU A 367 29.40 -7.39 34.53
CA LEU A 367 30.35 -6.39 34.06
C LEU A 367 30.54 -5.22 35.05
N ALA A 368 29.46 -4.72 35.66
CA ALA A 368 29.50 -3.63 36.64
C ALA A 368 30.15 -4.07 37.97
N ASP A 369 29.86 -5.28 38.43
CA ASP A 369 30.44 -5.85 39.67
C ASP A 369 31.95 -6.07 39.54
N SER A 370 32.45 -6.33 38.33
CA SER A 370 33.88 -6.56 38.06
C SER A 370 34.73 -5.28 37.95
N SER A 371 34.11 -4.10 37.85
CA SER A 371 34.76 -2.87 37.37
C SER A 371 34.60 -1.65 38.29
N SER A 372 34.30 -1.86 39.58
CA SER A 372 34.04 -0.79 40.56
C SER A 372 32.89 0.14 40.15
N ASN A 373 31.82 -0.42 39.57
CA ASN A 373 30.58 0.27 39.16
C ASN A 373 30.73 1.29 38.01
N THR A 374 31.79 1.19 37.17
CA THR A 374 31.99 2.05 36.00
C THR A 374 32.00 1.24 34.69
N ILE A 375 31.06 1.53 33.79
CA ILE A 375 30.99 0.94 32.45
C ILE A 375 31.77 1.81 31.46
N ARG A 376 32.71 1.20 30.74
CA ARG A 376 33.63 1.84 29.79
C ARG A 376 33.30 1.47 28.35
N LEU A 377 33.03 2.48 27.53
CA LEU A 377 32.70 2.38 26.12
C LEU A 377 33.81 3.04 25.27
N ALA A 378 34.01 2.56 24.04
CA ALA A 378 34.85 3.25 23.07
C ALA A 378 34.15 3.38 21.70
N ASP A 379 34.21 4.56 21.10
CA ASP A 379 33.84 4.79 19.70
C ASP A 379 35.11 4.86 18.85
N CYS A 380 35.34 3.87 17.99
CA CYS A 380 36.53 3.80 17.14
C CYS A 380 36.21 4.33 15.73
N GLY A 381 36.82 5.47 15.38
CA GLY A 381 36.54 6.22 14.15
C GLY A 381 35.52 7.35 14.37
N CYS A 382 35.64 8.11 15.47
CA CYS A 382 34.63 9.07 15.91
C CYS A 382 34.53 10.34 15.06
N ALA A 383 35.56 10.69 14.28
CA ALA A 383 35.69 11.97 13.59
C ALA A 383 35.48 13.17 14.55
N VAL A 384 34.73 14.20 14.11
CA VAL A 384 34.50 15.46 14.87
C VAL A 384 33.04 15.87 14.97
N GLY A 385 32.13 15.15 14.30
CA GLY A 385 30.72 15.53 14.15
C GLY A 385 29.80 14.98 15.25
N PRO A 386 28.55 15.46 15.34
CA PRO A 386 27.61 15.09 16.40
C PRO A 386 27.20 13.61 16.41
N ASN A 387 27.43 12.88 15.31
CA ASN A 387 27.08 11.47 15.15
C ASN A 387 27.68 10.59 16.25
N THR A 388 28.93 10.84 16.65
CA THR A 388 29.61 10.07 17.70
C THR A 388 28.92 10.22 19.05
N PHE A 389 28.47 11.44 19.40
CA PHE A 389 27.80 11.71 20.66
C PHE A 389 26.42 11.04 20.73
N ASN A 390 25.64 11.16 19.65
CA ASN A 390 24.32 10.54 19.57
C ASN A 390 24.41 9.01 19.70
N ALA A 391 25.33 8.38 18.94
CA ALA A 391 25.52 6.94 19.01
C ALA A 391 25.93 6.47 20.42
N MET A 392 26.80 7.20 21.11
CA MET A 392 27.23 6.84 22.45
C MET A 392 26.12 7.05 23.49
N GLN A 393 25.33 8.10 23.35
CA GLN A 393 24.18 8.36 24.21
C GLN A 393 23.14 7.23 24.10
N ASP A 394 22.79 6.82 22.89
CA ASP A 394 21.84 5.73 22.62
C ASP A 394 22.32 4.42 23.28
N LEU A 395 23.60 4.06 23.09
CA LEU A 395 24.18 2.87 23.71
C LEU A 395 24.15 2.92 25.23
N ILE A 396 24.44 4.08 25.83
CA ILE A 396 24.40 4.26 27.28
C ILE A 396 22.97 4.08 27.80
N GLU A 397 21.97 4.62 27.12
CA GLU A 397 20.57 4.48 27.53
C GLU A 397 20.10 3.02 27.49
N ILE A 398 20.47 2.27 26.45
CA ILE A 398 20.19 0.83 26.36
C ILE A 398 20.82 0.07 27.53
N VAL A 399 22.09 0.36 27.83
CA VAL A 399 22.82 -0.29 28.93
C VAL A 399 22.20 0.07 30.28
N LYS A 400 21.79 1.33 30.48
CA LYS A 400 21.07 1.78 31.69
C LYS A 400 19.75 1.03 31.87
N GLN A 401 18.96 0.91 30.80
CA GLN A 401 17.70 0.17 30.83
C GLN A 401 17.92 -1.29 31.22
N LYS A 402 18.92 -1.95 30.62
CA LYS A 402 19.26 -3.34 30.94
C LYS A 402 19.72 -3.49 32.38
N TYR A 403 20.61 -2.60 32.85
CA TYR A 403 21.10 -2.64 34.22
C TYR A 403 19.97 -2.52 35.24
N LYS A 404 19.05 -1.57 35.06
CA LYS A 404 17.86 -1.42 35.92
C LYS A 404 16.99 -2.67 35.93
N SER A 405 16.84 -3.36 34.80
CA SER A 405 16.07 -4.61 34.74
C SER A 405 16.71 -5.76 35.51
N GLN A 406 18.06 -5.83 35.54
CA GLN A 406 18.80 -6.86 36.27
C GLN A 406 19.01 -6.51 37.76
N CYS A 407 19.04 -5.22 38.10
CA CYS A 407 19.31 -4.70 39.44
C CYS A 407 18.33 -3.56 39.80
N PRO A 408 17.06 -3.85 40.14
CA PRO A 408 16.00 -2.84 40.30
C PRO A 408 16.23 -1.85 41.45
N ASN A 409 17.02 -2.26 42.46
CA ASN A 409 17.24 -1.50 43.70
C ASN A 409 18.66 -0.88 43.78
N SER A 410 19.45 -0.94 42.69
CA SER A 410 20.83 -0.44 42.67
C SER A 410 20.91 0.93 41.97
N GLN A 411 21.85 1.77 42.42
CA GLN A 411 22.15 3.02 41.73
C GLN A 411 22.77 2.70 40.36
N ASN A 412 22.43 3.50 39.34
CA ASN A 412 23.00 3.34 37.99
C ASN A 412 24.55 3.38 38.04
N PRO A 413 25.22 2.60 37.17
CA PRO A 413 26.67 2.67 37.06
C PRO A 413 27.10 4.01 36.45
N GLU A 414 28.35 4.38 36.73
CA GLU A 414 29.01 5.47 36.03
C GLU A 414 29.39 5.04 34.60
N PHE A 415 29.45 5.98 33.67
CA PHE A 415 29.82 5.72 32.28
C PHE A 415 31.05 6.52 31.89
N HIS A 416 31.99 5.89 31.19
CA HIS A 416 33.16 6.53 30.61
C HIS A 416 33.26 6.17 29.12
N VAL A 417 33.33 7.19 28.26
CA VAL A 417 33.35 7.05 26.80
C VAL A 417 34.70 7.53 26.27
N SER A 418 35.39 6.66 25.54
CA SER A 418 36.64 6.96 24.85
C SER A 418 36.40 7.16 23.35
N PHE A 419 36.58 8.39 22.87
CA PHE A 419 36.48 8.74 21.45
C PHE A 419 37.84 8.54 20.78
N ASN A 420 37.96 7.54 19.90
CA ASN A 420 39.18 7.22 19.19
C ASN A 420 39.09 7.61 17.71
N ASP A 421 40.17 8.21 17.20
CA ASP A 421 40.41 8.39 15.77
C ASP A 421 41.93 8.53 15.50
N GLN A 422 42.35 8.67 14.24
CA GLN A 422 43.74 8.92 13.87
C GLN A 422 44.30 10.16 14.57
N SER A 423 45.61 10.20 14.77
CA SER A 423 46.29 11.35 15.40
C SER A 423 46.16 12.65 14.61
N SER A 424 45.77 12.57 13.33
CA SER A 424 45.46 13.72 12.47
C SER A 424 44.00 14.20 12.58
N ASN A 425 43.14 13.51 13.34
CA ASN A 425 41.78 13.96 13.59
C ASN A 425 41.77 15.25 14.40
N ASP A 426 40.79 16.10 14.17
CA ASP A 426 40.65 17.37 14.89
C ASP A 426 39.88 17.17 16.21
N PHE A 427 40.58 16.63 17.20
CA PHE A 427 40.06 16.43 18.54
C PHE A 427 39.64 17.75 19.23
N ASN A 428 40.20 18.90 18.82
CA ASN A 428 39.78 20.17 19.39
C ASN A 428 38.34 20.48 18.97
N THR A 429 38.03 20.33 17.69
CA THR A 429 36.65 20.50 17.20
C THR A 429 35.71 19.49 17.86
N LEU A 430 36.13 18.22 17.98
CA LEU A 430 35.34 17.21 18.69
C LEU A 430 34.99 17.66 20.12
N PHE A 431 35.98 18.08 20.92
CA PHE A 431 35.75 18.46 22.31
C PHE A 431 34.94 19.75 22.48
N THR A 432 35.12 20.72 21.57
CA THR A 432 34.28 21.93 21.57
C THR A 432 32.84 21.66 21.14
N SER A 433 32.58 20.53 20.46
CA SER A 433 31.25 20.13 19.98
C SER A 433 30.49 19.23 20.96
N LEU A 434 31.04 18.96 22.15
CA LEU A 434 30.38 18.16 23.17
C LEU A 434 29.05 18.82 23.61
N PRO A 435 27.97 18.05 23.80
CA PRO A 435 26.70 18.58 24.31
C PRO A 435 26.87 19.23 25.69
N GLN A 436 26.07 20.27 25.99
CA GLN A 436 26.12 20.97 27.28
C GLN A 436 25.73 20.08 28.47
N GLU A 437 24.87 19.07 28.24
CA GLU A 437 24.48 18.08 29.24
C GLU A 437 24.95 16.69 28.79
N ILE A 438 26.04 16.20 29.40
CA ILE A 438 26.47 14.80 29.28
C ILE A 438 26.46 14.13 30.66
N HIS A 439 25.96 12.90 30.72
CA HIS A 439 25.90 12.10 31.94
C HIS A 439 26.92 10.95 31.94
N PHE A 440 28.09 11.20 31.35
CA PHE A 440 29.22 10.28 31.25
C PHE A 440 30.54 11.05 31.17
N PHE A 441 31.63 10.42 31.60
CA PHE A 441 32.99 10.95 31.44
C PHE A 441 33.49 10.73 30.01
N VAL A 442 34.35 11.62 29.52
CA VAL A 442 34.88 11.56 28.14
C VAL A 442 36.39 11.61 28.10
N ALA A 443 36.98 10.90 27.14
CA ALA A 443 38.41 10.97 26.81
C ALA A 443 38.61 10.87 25.29
N GLY A 444 39.57 11.61 24.74
CA GLY A 444 40.04 11.40 23.36
C GLY A 444 41.26 10.49 23.32
N VAL A 445 41.29 9.59 22.34
CA VAL A 445 42.34 8.56 22.20
C VAL A 445 42.93 8.67 20.79
N PRO A 446 44.02 9.43 20.59
CA PRO A 446 44.63 9.58 19.27
C PRO A 446 45.44 8.32 18.88
N GLY A 447 45.12 7.73 17.73
CA GLY A 447 45.83 6.58 17.17
C GLY A 447 44.96 5.71 16.26
N SER A 448 45.59 4.98 15.35
CA SER A 448 44.87 4.06 14.45
C SER A 448 44.26 2.89 15.22
N PHE A 449 42.96 2.66 15.03
CA PHE A 449 42.26 1.49 15.59
C PHE A 449 42.75 0.15 15.04
N HIS A 450 43.55 0.10 13.97
CA HIS A 450 44.21 -1.14 13.56
C HIS A 450 45.35 -1.55 14.50
N LYS A 451 45.68 -0.74 15.52
CA LYS A 451 46.68 -1.02 16.56
C LYS A 451 46.02 -1.12 17.94
N ARG A 452 46.81 -1.51 18.95
CA ARG A 452 46.41 -1.49 20.36
C ARG A 452 46.29 -0.04 20.83
N LEU A 453 45.19 0.29 21.47
CA LEU A 453 44.78 1.63 21.93
C LEU A 453 44.60 1.69 23.44
N PHE A 454 44.12 0.60 24.06
CA PHE A 454 43.72 0.58 25.46
C PHE A 454 44.51 -0.45 26.28
N PRO A 455 44.57 -0.30 27.62
CA PRO A 455 45.07 -1.35 28.50
C PRO A 455 44.29 -2.67 28.36
N GLU A 456 44.86 -3.77 28.85
CA GLU A 456 44.15 -5.06 28.79
C GLU A 456 42.90 -5.05 29.67
N LYS A 457 41.82 -5.64 29.17
CA LYS A 457 40.53 -5.77 29.88
C LYS A 457 40.02 -4.43 30.43
N PHE A 458 40.16 -3.36 29.64
CA PHE A 458 39.73 -2.01 30.00
C PHE A 458 38.29 -1.72 29.54
N LEU A 459 37.89 -2.19 28.35
CA LEU A 459 36.64 -1.82 27.69
C LEU A 459 35.54 -2.86 27.92
N HIS A 460 34.30 -2.41 27.99
CA HIS A 460 33.11 -3.26 28.09
C HIS A 460 32.34 -3.31 26.77
N LEU A 461 32.26 -2.19 26.06
CA LEU A 461 31.59 -2.08 24.77
C LEU A 461 32.45 -1.27 23.79
N VAL A 462 32.60 -1.78 22.57
CA VAL A 462 33.26 -1.07 21.47
C VAL A 462 32.25 -0.84 20.36
N HIS A 463 32.17 0.38 19.87
CA HIS A 463 31.36 0.76 18.72
C HIS A 463 32.27 1.21 17.57
N VAL A 464 31.89 0.82 16.36
CA VAL A 464 32.60 1.18 15.12
C VAL A 464 31.55 1.47 14.06
N SER A 465 31.54 2.69 13.52
CA SER A 465 30.57 3.09 12.49
C SER A 465 31.29 3.77 11.31
N TYR A 466 31.10 3.24 10.10
CA TYR A 466 31.69 3.76 8.86
C TYR A 466 33.20 4.02 8.94
N ALA A 467 33.93 3.09 9.55
CA ALA A 467 35.38 3.24 9.78
C ALA A 467 36.21 2.07 9.27
N LEU A 468 35.78 0.80 9.41
CA LEU A 468 36.60 -0.35 9.01
C LEU A 468 36.69 -0.55 7.49
N HIS A 469 35.81 0.07 6.71
CA HIS A 469 35.91 0.05 5.25
C HIS A 469 37.15 0.80 4.72
N TRP A 470 37.76 1.65 5.55
CA TRP A 470 39.05 2.26 5.27
C TRP A 470 40.18 1.26 5.55
N LEU A 471 40.94 0.93 4.51
CA LEU A 471 42.11 0.07 4.62
C LEU A 471 43.24 0.79 5.35
N SER A 472 44.05 0.03 6.09
CA SER A 472 45.22 0.58 6.79
C SER A 472 46.29 1.09 5.81
N LYS A 473 46.28 0.58 4.58
CA LYS A 473 47.11 1.02 3.45
C LYS A 473 46.53 0.52 2.11
N VAL A 474 46.93 1.17 1.02
CA VAL A 474 46.70 0.66 -0.35
C VAL A 474 47.46 -0.68 -0.52
N PRO A 475 46.85 -1.74 -1.09
CA PRO A 475 47.54 -3.00 -1.33
C PRO A 475 48.75 -2.81 -2.27
N GLU A 476 49.93 -3.30 -1.88
CA GLU A 476 51.21 -3.06 -2.58
C GLU A 476 51.18 -3.55 -4.04
N GLY A 477 50.49 -4.67 -4.30
CA GLY A 477 50.34 -5.24 -5.64
C GLY A 477 49.55 -4.37 -6.62
N LEU A 478 48.86 -3.31 -6.16
CA LEU A 478 48.17 -2.36 -7.03
C LEU A 478 49.10 -1.35 -7.68
N LEU A 479 50.30 -1.15 -7.10
CA LEU A 479 51.28 -0.14 -7.53
C LEU A 479 52.41 -0.74 -8.38
N ASP A 480 52.55 -2.06 -8.38
CA ASP A 480 53.57 -2.77 -9.16
C ASP A 480 53.05 -3.09 -10.56
N LYS A 481 53.66 -2.49 -11.59
CA LYS A 481 53.28 -2.70 -13.00
C LYS A 481 53.43 -4.15 -13.48
N ASN A 482 54.23 -4.96 -12.77
CA ASN A 482 54.45 -6.37 -13.09
C ASN A 482 53.49 -7.29 -12.33
N SER A 483 52.69 -6.76 -11.40
CA SER A 483 51.73 -7.52 -10.62
C SER A 483 50.45 -7.77 -11.43
N PRO A 484 49.85 -8.98 -11.35
CA PRO A 484 48.52 -9.23 -11.93
C PRO A 484 47.42 -8.38 -11.28
N ALA A 485 47.68 -7.78 -10.13
CA ALA A 485 46.79 -6.85 -9.44
C ALA A 485 47.08 -5.37 -9.76
N TRP A 486 47.93 -5.05 -10.75
CA TRP A 486 48.18 -3.65 -11.13
C TRP A 486 46.89 -2.97 -11.59
N ASN A 487 46.46 -1.92 -10.89
CA ASN A 487 45.17 -1.26 -11.16
C ASN A 487 45.26 -0.21 -12.28
N LYS A 488 45.83 -0.57 -13.42
CA LYS A 488 45.98 0.34 -14.56
C LYS A 488 44.62 0.89 -15.01
N GLY A 489 44.53 2.18 -15.29
CA GLY A 489 43.33 2.76 -15.87
C GLY A 489 42.26 3.20 -14.87
N ARG A 490 42.47 2.96 -13.58
CA ARG A 490 41.40 3.00 -12.56
C ARG A 490 41.93 3.49 -11.23
N ILE A 491 41.03 3.97 -10.39
CA ILE A 491 41.35 4.46 -9.04
C ILE A 491 40.70 3.62 -7.93
N HIS A 492 39.91 2.60 -8.30
CA HIS A 492 39.13 1.76 -7.38
C HIS A 492 38.86 0.38 -8.02
N TYR A 493 38.47 -0.62 -7.22
CA TYR A 493 38.25 -2.01 -7.68
C TYR A 493 36.90 -2.26 -8.37
N ALA A 494 35.98 -1.29 -8.39
CA ALA A 494 34.58 -1.46 -8.81
C ALA A 494 34.41 -2.11 -10.19
N PHE A 495 35.24 -1.73 -11.16
CA PHE A 495 35.23 -2.25 -12.55
C PHE A 495 36.58 -2.90 -12.90
N ALA A 496 37.27 -3.43 -11.89
CA ALA A 496 38.61 -3.98 -12.03
C ALA A 496 38.60 -5.50 -12.21
N PRO A 497 39.68 -6.09 -12.78
CA PRO A 497 39.83 -7.54 -12.84
C PRO A 497 39.86 -8.19 -11.46
N GLU A 498 39.51 -9.48 -11.39
CA GLU A 498 39.41 -10.25 -10.14
C GLU A 498 40.69 -10.18 -9.28
N ALA A 499 41.88 -10.11 -9.90
CA ALA A 499 43.15 -9.98 -9.18
C ALA A 499 43.25 -8.69 -8.34
N VAL A 500 42.70 -7.58 -8.86
CA VAL A 500 42.62 -6.29 -8.13
C VAL A 500 41.65 -6.41 -6.97
N VAL A 501 40.46 -6.97 -7.22
CA VAL A 501 39.42 -7.18 -6.18
C VAL A 501 39.97 -8.04 -5.03
N LYS A 502 40.65 -9.15 -5.35
CA LYS A 502 41.30 -10.01 -4.37
C LYS A 502 42.39 -9.29 -3.57
N ALA A 503 43.17 -8.40 -4.19
CA ALA A 503 44.19 -7.64 -3.48
C ALA A 503 43.59 -6.71 -2.42
N TYR A 504 42.47 -6.04 -2.73
CA TYR A 504 41.70 -5.26 -1.77
C TYR A 504 41.11 -6.13 -0.64
N ALA A 505 40.45 -7.23 -0.99
CA ALA A 505 39.86 -8.16 -0.03
C ALA A 505 40.91 -8.73 0.95
N ASN A 506 42.08 -9.12 0.44
CA ASN A 506 43.18 -9.63 1.25
C ASN A 506 43.74 -8.59 2.22
N GLN A 507 43.82 -7.32 1.79
CA GLN A 507 44.28 -6.24 2.66
C GLN A 507 43.25 -5.96 3.77
N PHE A 508 41.96 -5.92 3.43
CA PHE A 508 40.87 -5.79 4.40
C PHE A 508 40.87 -6.92 5.43
N ALA A 509 41.01 -8.18 4.98
CA ALA A 509 41.02 -9.34 5.88
C ALA A 509 42.16 -9.26 6.90
N LYS A 510 43.36 -8.82 6.48
CA LYS A 510 44.49 -8.58 7.39
C LYS A 510 44.20 -7.46 8.39
N ASP A 511 43.58 -6.38 7.92
CA ASP A 511 43.26 -5.21 8.73
C ASP A 511 42.19 -5.52 9.78
N LEU A 512 41.15 -6.28 9.40
CA LEU A 512 40.09 -6.75 10.30
C LEU A 512 40.63 -7.75 11.32
N GLU A 513 41.44 -8.73 10.89
CA GLU A 513 42.05 -9.70 11.80
C GLU A 513 42.96 -9.02 12.84
N ARG A 514 43.74 -8.02 12.42
CA ARG A 514 44.56 -7.22 13.34
C ARG A 514 43.70 -6.40 14.30
N PHE A 515 42.62 -5.79 13.81
CA PHE A 515 41.66 -5.06 14.63
C PHE A 515 41.08 -5.97 15.72
N LEU A 516 40.52 -7.12 15.34
CA LEU A 516 39.91 -8.08 16.27
C LEU A 516 40.93 -8.58 17.30
N ASN A 517 42.15 -8.94 16.89
CA ASN A 517 43.21 -9.38 17.81
C ASN A 517 43.57 -8.32 18.87
N ASN A 518 43.56 -7.04 18.51
CA ASN A 518 43.82 -5.97 19.47
C ASN A 518 42.60 -5.74 20.38
N ARG A 519 41.39 -5.68 19.82
CA ARG A 519 40.16 -5.49 20.61
C ARG A 519 39.93 -6.63 21.60
N ALA A 520 40.26 -7.87 21.24
CA ALA A 520 40.15 -9.03 22.11
C ALA A 520 40.98 -8.91 23.41
N LYS A 521 42.14 -8.24 23.34
CA LYS A 521 42.98 -7.98 24.53
C LYS A 521 42.43 -6.86 25.40
N GLU A 522 41.77 -5.88 24.78
CA GLU A 522 41.30 -4.66 25.42
C GLU A 522 39.91 -4.80 26.05
N ILE A 523 39.09 -5.71 25.53
CA ILE A 523 37.73 -5.94 26.01
C ILE A 523 37.73 -6.96 27.15
N VAL A 524 36.94 -6.71 28.19
CA VAL A 524 36.74 -7.65 29.30
C VAL A 524 36.00 -8.92 28.84
N PRO A 525 36.21 -10.08 29.48
CA PRO A 525 35.39 -11.26 29.22
C PRO A 525 33.89 -10.94 29.38
N GLY A 526 33.08 -11.27 28.37
CA GLY A 526 31.66 -10.94 28.32
C GLY A 526 31.32 -9.56 27.73
N GLY A 527 32.33 -8.75 27.37
CA GLY A 527 32.13 -7.50 26.63
C GLY A 527 31.75 -7.73 25.16
N MET A 528 31.34 -6.65 24.48
CA MET A 528 30.75 -6.72 23.13
C MET A 528 31.36 -5.70 22.17
N ILE A 529 31.36 -6.03 20.86
CA ILE A 529 31.70 -5.09 19.77
C ILE A 529 30.47 -4.94 18.88
N VAL A 530 30.12 -3.69 18.55
CA VAL A 530 29.08 -3.33 17.58
C VAL A 530 29.76 -2.68 16.38
N ILE A 531 29.51 -3.22 15.18
CA ILE A 531 30.16 -2.78 13.94
C ILE A 531 29.10 -2.47 12.87
N THR A 532 29.16 -1.26 12.31
CA THR A 532 28.35 -0.82 11.17
C THR A 532 29.30 -0.29 10.08
N ASN A 533 29.33 -0.89 8.90
CA ASN A 533 30.18 -0.43 7.79
C ASN A 533 29.51 -0.59 6.43
N PRO A 534 29.94 0.19 5.42
CA PRO A 534 29.62 -0.09 4.02
C PRO A 534 29.97 -1.53 3.64
N SER A 535 29.00 -2.23 3.08
CA SER A 535 29.10 -3.63 2.65
C SER A 535 28.26 -3.82 1.38
N ILE A 536 28.52 -4.90 0.66
CA ILE A 536 27.77 -5.32 -0.53
C ILE A 536 27.19 -6.72 -0.29
N PRO A 537 26.02 -7.07 -0.87
CA PRO A 537 25.50 -8.44 -0.80
C PRO A 537 26.51 -9.47 -1.29
N ASP A 538 26.51 -10.65 -0.66
CA ASP A 538 27.34 -11.77 -1.10
C ASP A 538 27.05 -12.08 -2.57
N GLY A 539 28.10 -12.10 -3.40
CA GLY A 539 28.00 -12.36 -4.84
C GLY A 539 27.64 -11.15 -5.71
N MET A 540 27.28 -9.99 -5.15
CA MET A 540 26.99 -8.78 -5.93
C MET A 540 28.29 -8.05 -6.31
N PRO A 541 28.51 -7.72 -7.60
CA PRO A 541 29.66 -6.90 -8.01
C PRO A 541 29.54 -5.46 -7.50
N PHE A 542 30.64 -4.89 -7.00
CA PHE A 542 30.65 -3.47 -6.57
C PHE A 542 30.40 -2.50 -7.74
N SER A 543 30.58 -2.92 -8.99
CA SER A 543 30.20 -2.14 -10.19
C SER A 543 28.71 -1.82 -10.28
N GLU A 544 27.86 -2.63 -9.65
CA GLU A 544 26.40 -2.53 -9.78
C GLU A 544 25.77 -1.57 -8.76
N ILE A 545 26.57 -1.00 -7.85
CA ILE A 545 26.09 -0.03 -6.85
C ILE A 545 26.47 1.41 -7.22
N ALA A 546 25.70 2.37 -6.73
CA ALA A 546 25.88 3.81 -7.03
C ALA A 546 27.30 4.32 -6.72
N ASN A 547 27.89 3.92 -5.60
CA ASN A 547 29.27 4.28 -5.26
C ASN A 547 30.29 3.70 -6.26
N GLY A 548 30.04 2.50 -6.79
CA GLY A 548 30.87 1.88 -7.82
C GLY A 548 30.87 2.70 -9.10
N LEU A 549 29.67 3.08 -9.57
CA LEU A 549 29.49 3.97 -10.73
C LEU A 549 30.15 5.34 -10.50
N MET A 550 29.99 5.92 -9.31
CA MET A 550 30.60 7.20 -8.94
C MET A 550 32.14 7.14 -8.97
N TYR A 551 32.76 6.15 -8.32
CA TYR A 551 34.23 6.02 -8.35
C TYR A 551 34.75 5.74 -9.76
N ASN A 552 33.97 5.05 -10.59
CA ASN A 552 34.29 4.89 -12.01
C ASN A 552 34.22 6.23 -12.75
N CYS A 553 33.18 7.03 -12.54
CA CYS A 553 33.07 8.38 -13.10
C CYS A 553 34.28 9.23 -12.74
N MET A 554 34.70 9.26 -11.46
CA MET A 554 35.92 9.94 -11.02
C MET A 554 37.16 9.48 -11.78
N GLY A 555 37.36 8.16 -11.91
CA GLY A 555 38.48 7.60 -12.67
C GLY A 555 38.46 8.00 -14.15
N THR A 556 37.28 7.96 -14.80
CA THR A 556 37.15 8.38 -16.20
C THR A 556 37.42 9.86 -16.42
N ILE A 557 37.00 10.72 -15.49
CA ILE A 557 37.26 12.16 -15.54
C ILE A 557 38.76 12.44 -15.45
N LEU A 558 39.48 11.80 -14.53
CA LEU A 558 40.94 11.93 -14.45
C LEU A 558 41.62 11.45 -15.73
N TYR A 559 41.12 10.38 -16.35
CA TYR A 559 41.64 9.91 -17.64
C TYR A 559 41.31 10.84 -18.81
N ASP A 560 40.16 11.52 -18.78
CA ASP A 560 39.85 12.56 -19.76
C ASP A 560 40.79 13.77 -19.60
N MET A 561 41.19 14.10 -18.37
CA MET A 561 42.23 15.09 -18.10
C MET A 561 43.60 14.68 -18.66
N VAL A 562 43.93 13.39 -18.66
CA VAL A 562 45.14 12.87 -19.34
C VAL A 562 45.07 13.12 -20.85
N LYS A 563 43.91 12.87 -21.47
CA LYS A 563 43.73 13.06 -22.93
C LYS A 563 43.92 14.52 -23.35
N VAL A 564 43.56 15.48 -22.49
CA VAL A 564 43.75 16.92 -22.74
C VAL A 564 45.08 17.46 -22.20
N GLY A 565 45.97 16.60 -21.70
CA GLY A 565 47.33 16.96 -21.27
C GLY A 565 47.45 17.63 -19.90
N LEU A 566 46.39 17.60 -19.08
CA LEU A 566 46.39 18.16 -17.72
C LEU A 566 47.03 17.21 -16.69
N LEU A 567 47.02 15.91 -16.97
CA LEU A 567 47.63 14.85 -16.15
C LEU A 567 48.43 13.89 -17.03
N SER A 568 49.40 13.18 -16.43
CA SER A 568 50.02 12.01 -17.05
C SER A 568 49.33 10.71 -16.63
N GLU A 569 49.35 9.69 -17.49
CA GLU A 569 48.83 8.35 -17.14
C GLU A 569 49.44 7.81 -15.85
N ALA A 570 50.74 8.04 -15.64
CA ALA A 570 51.45 7.60 -14.44
C ALA A 570 50.93 8.25 -13.14
N GLN A 571 50.46 9.50 -13.21
CA GLN A 571 49.84 10.17 -12.05
C GLN A 571 48.50 9.52 -11.68
N VAL A 572 47.68 9.16 -12.68
CA VAL A 572 46.39 8.51 -12.42
C VAL A 572 46.59 7.06 -11.97
N ASP A 573 47.47 6.30 -12.64
CA ASP A 573 47.73 4.88 -12.34
C ASP A 573 48.37 4.63 -10.96
N SER A 574 49.01 5.64 -10.37
CA SER A 574 49.60 5.55 -9.03
C SER A 574 48.62 5.89 -7.90
N PHE A 575 47.41 6.37 -8.23
CA PHE A 575 46.39 6.75 -7.26
C PHE A 575 45.33 5.67 -7.09
N ASN A 576 45.12 5.21 -5.86
CA ASN A 576 44.09 4.22 -5.53
C ASN A 576 43.38 4.60 -4.23
N LEU A 577 42.05 4.57 -4.23
CA LEU A 577 41.25 4.77 -3.03
C LEU A 577 41.39 3.54 -2.12
N PRO A 578 41.85 3.67 -0.87
CA PRO A 578 42.02 2.57 0.08
C PRO A 578 40.69 2.24 0.78
N ILE A 579 39.65 2.00 -0.01
CA ILE A 579 38.30 1.70 0.46
C ILE A 579 37.95 0.29 0.01
N TYR A 580 37.42 -0.53 0.90
CA TYR A 580 36.87 -1.84 0.56
C TYR A 580 35.55 -2.09 1.30
N ALA A 581 34.53 -2.50 0.57
CA ALA A 581 33.24 -2.88 1.14
C ALA A 581 33.19 -4.41 1.19
N CYS A 582 33.44 -4.96 2.37
CA CYS A 582 33.51 -6.40 2.57
C CYS A 582 32.09 -7.01 2.62
N PRO A 583 31.77 -8.03 1.80
CA PRO A 583 30.52 -8.78 1.93
C PRO A 583 30.37 -9.46 3.29
N PRO A 584 29.13 -9.72 3.77
CA PRO A 584 28.89 -10.38 5.06
C PRO A 584 29.57 -11.76 5.18
N GLY A 585 29.53 -12.58 4.13
CA GLY A 585 30.16 -13.90 4.14
C GLY A 585 31.68 -13.83 4.34
N GLU A 586 32.35 -12.88 3.66
CA GLU A 586 33.78 -12.64 3.85
C GLU A 586 34.11 -12.10 5.23
N PHE A 587 33.30 -11.16 5.74
CA PHE A 587 33.49 -10.58 7.08
C PHE A 587 33.34 -11.66 8.16
N GLY A 588 32.28 -12.48 8.06
CA GLY A 588 32.00 -13.58 8.96
C GLY A 588 33.13 -14.59 9.01
N ALA A 589 33.65 -14.99 7.83
CA ALA A 589 34.77 -15.93 7.74
C ALA A 589 36.04 -15.42 8.46
N VAL A 590 36.32 -14.11 8.42
CA VAL A 590 37.47 -13.53 9.16
C VAL A 590 37.24 -13.58 10.66
N VAL A 591 36.03 -13.27 11.14
CA VAL A 591 35.69 -13.32 12.57
C VAL A 591 35.76 -14.75 13.11
N GLU A 592 35.17 -15.71 12.40
CA GLU A 592 35.19 -17.13 12.77
C GLU A 592 36.61 -17.69 12.83
N ARG A 593 37.42 -17.38 11.81
CA ARG A 593 38.84 -17.76 11.76
C ARG A 593 39.66 -17.12 12.88
N ASN A 594 39.34 -15.89 13.28
CA ASN A 594 40.02 -15.19 14.37
C ASN A 594 39.74 -15.83 15.74
N GLY A 595 38.52 -16.35 15.94
CA GLY A 595 38.15 -17.14 17.12
C GLY A 595 38.03 -16.38 18.45
N ASN A 596 38.40 -15.09 18.51
CA ASN A 596 38.29 -14.30 19.76
C ASN A 596 36.88 -13.78 20.03
N PHE A 597 36.03 -13.70 19.00
CA PHE A 597 34.67 -13.19 19.10
C PHE A 597 33.67 -14.16 18.47
N ARG A 598 32.49 -14.25 19.06
CA ARG A 598 31.34 -14.94 18.49
C ARG A 598 30.42 -13.91 17.84
N ILE A 599 29.96 -14.20 16.63
CA ILE A 599 28.92 -13.40 15.96
C ILE A 599 27.58 -13.69 16.63
N GLU A 600 27.00 -12.69 17.30
CA GLU A 600 25.66 -12.80 17.89
C GLU A 600 24.57 -12.41 16.89
N VAL A 601 24.81 -11.37 16.09
CA VAL A 601 23.92 -10.86 15.04
C VAL A 601 24.78 -10.33 13.89
N MET A 602 24.40 -10.62 12.65
CA MET A 602 24.99 -10.06 11.44
C MET A 602 23.92 -9.94 10.36
N GLY A 603 23.91 -8.82 9.63
CA GLY A 603 22.96 -8.57 8.56
C GLY A 603 23.32 -7.30 7.79
N LEU A 604 22.81 -7.18 6.56
CA LEU A 604 22.99 -5.98 5.74
C LEU A 604 21.92 -4.94 6.07
N THR A 605 22.34 -3.69 6.11
CA THR A 605 21.47 -2.53 6.04
C THR A 605 21.71 -1.89 4.68
N ASN A 606 20.67 -1.75 3.85
CA ASN A 606 20.76 -0.90 2.65
C ASN A 606 21.04 0.56 3.12
N PRO A 607 21.77 1.48 2.43
CA PRO A 607 21.99 2.94 2.72
C PRO A 607 21.25 3.99 1.81
N SER A 608 20.21 3.64 1.05
CA SER A 608 19.59 4.48 0.01
C SER A 608 18.82 5.74 0.49
N PRO A 609 17.80 5.72 1.36
CA PRO A 609 17.07 6.91 1.85
C PRO A 609 17.74 8.05 2.66
N TRP A 610 19.06 8.07 2.88
CA TRP A 610 19.89 9.18 3.39
C TRP A 610 19.92 10.21 2.27
N LEU A 611 19.72 9.72 1.03
CA LEU A 611 19.45 10.45 -0.19
C LEU A 611 17.92 10.67 -0.32
N LYS A 612 17.37 11.53 0.55
CA LYS A 612 15.99 12.03 0.51
C LYS A 612 15.67 12.73 -0.82
N GLY A 613 14.59 12.35 -1.50
CA GLY A 613 14.09 13.06 -2.68
C GLY A 613 15.05 12.97 -3.88
N ARG A 614 14.85 13.83 -4.90
CA ARG A 614 15.81 13.96 -6.02
C ARG A 614 17.19 14.13 -5.39
N ILE A 615 18.17 13.26 -5.70
CA ILE A 615 19.55 13.45 -5.25
C ILE A 615 19.92 14.87 -5.68
N ASN A 616 20.05 15.76 -4.70
CA ASN A 616 20.60 17.09 -4.94
C ASN A 616 22.07 16.83 -5.25
N MET A 617 22.38 16.68 -6.54
CA MET A 617 23.71 16.31 -6.99
C MET A 617 24.78 17.25 -6.42
N PRO A 618 24.55 18.58 -6.32
CA PRO A 618 25.47 19.46 -5.60
C PRO A 618 25.74 19.06 -4.13
N GLU A 619 24.71 18.75 -3.33
CA GLU A 619 24.89 18.32 -1.93
C GLU A 619 25.55 16.94 -1.81
N TYR A 620 25.22 16.02 -2.72
CA TYR A 620 25.87 14.71 -2.79
C TYR A 620 27.37 14.85 -3.09
N ILE A 621 27.74 15.73 -4.03
CA ILE A 621 29.14 16.01 -4.35
C ILE A 621 29.88 16.62 -3.16
N LYS A 622 29.26 17.52 -2.38
CA LYS A 622 29.85 18.05 -1.14
C LYS A 622 30.15 16.95 -0.13
N HIS A 623 29.23 15.99 0.05
CA HIS A 623 29.44 14.85 0.94
C HIS A 623 30.64 14.01 0.51
N VAL A 624 30.70 13.65 -0.77
CA VAL A 624 31.80 12.84 -1.33
C VAL A 624 33.14 13.57 -1.20
N ARG A 625 33.12 14.88 -1.45
CA ARG A 625 34.29 15.75 -1.34
C ARG A 625 34.82 15.80 0.10
N ALA A 626 33.95 15.95 1.11
CA ALA A 626 34.35 15.95 2.52
C ALA A 626 35.12 14.69 2.94
N ALA A 627 34.78 13.53 2.37
CA ALA A 627 35.44 12.26 2.68
C ALA A 627 36.76 12.03 1.92
N THR A 628 36.90 12.60 0.71
CA THR A 628 37.97 12.19 -0.22
C THR A 628 38.92 13.31 -0.63
N GLU A 629 38.54 14.58 -0.51
CA GLU A 629 39.30 15.73 -1.01
C GLU A 629 40.73 15.78 -0.46
N SER A 630 40.91 15.55 0.84
CA SER A 630 42.24 15.58 1.46
C SER A 630 43.20 14.53 0.88
N MET A 631 42.65 13.42 0.35
CA MET A 631 43.43 12.38 -0.31
C MET A 631 43.81 12.78 -1.73
N PHE A 632 42.87 13.36 -2.48
CA PHE A 632 43.13 13.89 -3.81
C PHE A 632 44.18 15.00 -3.75
N ASN A 633 44.07 15.97 -2.84
CA ASN A 633 45.01 17.09 -2.70
C ASN A 633 46.41 16.67 -2.21
N LYS A 634 46.58 15.47 -1.66
CA LYS A 634 47.89 14.91 -1.35
C LYS A 634 48.61 14.35 -2.58
N HIS A 635 47.87 13.96 -3.62
CA HIS A 635 48.40 13.29 -4.81
C HIS A 635 48.33 14.15 -6.08
N PHE A 636 47.28 14.95 -6.21
CA PHE A 636 47.02 15.88 -7.30
C PHE A 636 47.08 17.33 -6.78
N SER A 637 47.29 18.29 -7.68
CA SER A 637 47.20 19.69 -7.30
C SER A 637 45.76 20.07 -6.95
N TYR A 638 45.61 21.14 -6.18
CA TYR A 638 44.30 21.65 -5.79
C TYR A 638 43.41 21.97 -7.00
N GLU A 639 44.00 22.57 -8.04
CA GLU A 639 43.31 22.94 -9.28
C GLU A 639 42.77 21.72 -10.03
N VAL A 640 43.53 20.62 -10.06
CA VAL A 640 43.08 19.36 -10.66
C VAL A 640 41.92 18.75 -9.86
N THR A 641 42.02 18.77 -8.53
CA THR A 641 40.97 18.24 -7.66
C THR A 641 39.65 19.01 -7.82
N GLU A 642 39.72 20.35 -7.88
CA GLU A 642 38.54 21.21 -8.12
C GLU A 642 37.87 20.88 -9.46
N GLU A 643 38.65 20.82 -10.53
CA GLU A 643 38.13 20.56 -11.88
C GLU A 643 37.50 19.16 -11.98
N MET A 644 38.04 18.16 -11.27
CA MET A 644 37.48 16.81 -11.24
C MET A 644 36.10 16.76 -10.59
N PHE A 645 35.93 17.41 -9.42
CA PHE A 645 34.63 17.46 -8.75
C PHE A 645 33.59 18.27 -9.52
N ARG A 646 34.02 19.32 -10.25
CA ARG A 646 33.14 20.09 -11.15
C ARG A 646 32.57 19.22 -12.27
N GLN A 647 33.42 18.48 -12.99
CA GLN A 647 32.97 17.57 -14.06
C GLN A 647 32.14 16.39 -13.54
N LEU A 648 32.40 15.95 -12.30
CA LEU A 648 31.64 14.86 -11.68
C LEU A 648 30.18 15.26 -11.43
N LEU A 649 29.93 16.51 -11.01
CA LEU A 649 28.59 17.04 -10.82
C LEU A 649 27.78 17.00 -12.12
N GLU A 650 28.34 17.55 -13.21
CA GLU A 650 27.68 17.65 -14.52
C GLU A 650 27.23 16.28 -15.05
N ARG A 651 28.11 15.27 -15.00
CA ARG A 651 27.80 13.92 -15.52
C ARG A 651 26.70 13.21 -14.76
N LEU A 652 26.60 13.42 -13.45
CA LEU A 652 25.60 12.74 -12.63
C LEU A 652 24.20 13.35 -12.81
N GLU A 653 24.09 14.64 -13.13
CA GLU A 653 22.81 15.30 -13.41
C GLU A 653 22.16 14.80 -14.72
N GLU A 654 22.93 14.65 -15.80
CA GLU A 654 22.42 14.18 -17.10
C GLU A 654 21.77 12.78 -17.04
N ILE A 655 22.31 11.89 -16.20
CA ILE A 655 21.81 10.52 -16.04
C ILE A 655 20.42 10.53 -15.38
N ASN A 656 20.19 11.47 -14.45
CA ASN A 656 18.95 11.55 -13.65
C ASN A 656 17.72 12.00 -14.47
N ASP A 657 17.90 12.85 -15.48
CA ASP A 657 16.77 13.40 -16.24
C ASP A 657 16.19 12.44 -17.29
N LYS A 658 17.00 11.56 -17.86
CA LYS A 658 16.56 10.57 -18.86
C LYS A 658 15.58 9.52 -18.30
N MET A 659 15.57 9.30 -16.98
CA MET A 659 14.69 8.31 -16.35
C MET A 659 13.26 8.81 -16.14
N LYS A 660 13.03 10.14 -16.06
CA LYS A 660 11.74 10.74 -15.69
C LYS A 660 10.67 10.74 -16.79
N GLN A 661 11.06 10.75 -18.07
CA GLN A 661 10.12 10.95 -19.18
C GLN A 661 9.27 9.72 -19.53
N ARG A 662 9.45 8.56 -18.90
CA ARG A 662 8.81 7.30 -19.30
C ARG A 662 7.53 6.92 -18.54
N GLU A 663 7.08 7.67 -17.52
CA GLU A 663 6.05 7.22 -16.56
C GLU A 663 4.65 7.92 -16.64
N MET A 664 4.41 8.90 -17.52
CA MET A 664 3.24 9.83 -17.41
C MET A 664 1.96 9.60 -18.28
N GLU A 665 1.77 8.52 -19.07
CA GLU A 665 0.66 8.42 -20.07
C GLU A 665 -0.34 7.22 -19.90
N THR A 666 -1.39 7.28 -19.04
CA THR A 666 -2.40 6.19 -18.91
C THR A 666 -3.86 6.65 -18.61
N HIS A 667 -4.82 6.56 -19.55
CA HIS A 667 -6.30 6.58 -19.33
C HIS A 667 -6.98 5.51 -20.22
N SER A 668 -8.06 4.88 -19.72
CA SER A 668 -8.77 3.75 -20.37
C SER A 668 -10.09 4.14 -21.05
N ASP A 669 -10.39 3.61 -22.24
CA ASP A 669 -11.61 3.95 -23.01
C ASP A 669 -12.84 3.07 -22.66
N SER A 670 -12.64 1.89 -22.06
CA SER A 670 -13.72 0.93 -21.79
C SER A 670 -14.60 1.32 -20.60
N ALA A 671 -15.90 0.99 -20.64
CA ALA A 671 -16.82 1.10 -19.52
C ALA A 671 -16.89 -0.23 -18.74
N PRO A 672 -17.05 -0.19 -17.41
CA PRO A 672 -17.35 -1.40 -16.64
C PRO A 672 -18.74 -1.94 -16.99
N MET A 673 -18.99 -3.19 -16.59
CA MET A 673 -20.29 -3.85 -16.77
C MET A 673 -21.40 -3.15 -15.95
N ASN A 674 -22.66 -3.33 -16.35
CA ASN A 674 -23.81 -2.73 -15.65
C ASN A 674 -23.91 -3.20 -14.20
N GLY A 675 -23.72 -2.25 -13.27
CA GLY A 675 -23.85 -2.48 -11.84
C GLY A 675 -25.28 -2.67 -11.35
N GLY A 676 -25.42 -2.90 -10.04
CA GLY A 676 -26.71 -3.04 -9.36
C GLY A 676 -27.38 -4.40 -9.48
N ASN A 677 -28.68 -4.39 -9.13
CA ASN A 677 -29.52 -5.59 -9.02
C ASN A 677 -30.78 -5.52 -9.91
N GLY A 678 -30.81 -4.56 -10.86
CA GLY A 678 -31.92 -4.35 -11.80
C GLY A 678 -32.03 -5.45 -12.86
N ALA A 679 -33.04 -5.40 -13.72
CA ALA A 679 -33.25 -6.41 -14.77
C ALA A 679 -32.09 -6.48 -15.79
N HIS A 680 -31.41 -5.36 -16.04
CA HIS A 680 -30.28 -5.24 -16.97
C HIS A 680 -28.91 -5.29 -16.28
N SER A 681 -28.85 -5.69 -15.00
CA SER A 681 -27.58 -5.76 -14.27
C SER A 681 -26.74 -6.96 -14.71
N TYR A 682 -25.43 -6.83 -14.63
CA TYR A 682 -24.50 -7.92 -14.93
C TYR A 682 -24.66 -9.11 -13.98
N SER A 683 -24.98 -8.85 -12.71
CA SER A 683 -25.24 -9.89 -11.70
C SER A 683 -26.37 -10.86 -12.09
N LYS A 684 -27.34 -10.42 -12.91
CA LYS A 684 -28.45 -11.25 -13.40
C LYS A 684 -28.28 -11.77 -14.82
N ASN A 685 -27.32 -11.24 -15.58
CA ASN A 685 -27.17 -11.51 -17.01
C ASN A 685 -25.79 -12.06 -17.41
N SER A 686 -24.97 -12.50 -16.44
CA SER A 686 -23.63 -13.05 -16.64
C SER A 686 -23.58 -14.59 -16.66
N PHE A 687 -24.68 -15.23 -17.09
CA PHE A 687 -24.82 -16.69 -17.16
C PHE A 687 -23.75 -17.35 -18.01
N TYR A 688 -23.45 -16.79 -19.19
CA TYR A 688 -22.50 -17.39 -20.13
C TYR A 688 -21.09 -17.46 -19.54
N GLN A 689 -20.60 -16.37 -18.93
CA GLN A 689 -19.30 -16.34 -18.25
C GLN A 689 -19.24 -17.38 -17.13
N LYS A 690 -20.31 -17.50 -16.34
CA LYS A 690 -20.40 -18.51 -15.28
C LYS A 690 -20.25 -19.93 -15.83
N GLN A 691 -20.96 -20.25 -16.90
CA GLN A 691 -20.92 -21.59 -17.51
C GLN A 691 -19.52 -21.97 -18.00
N PHE A 692 -18.77 -21.00 -18.55
CA PHE A 692 -17.38 -21.24 -18.94
C PHE A 692 -16.47 -21.46 -17.73
N ALA A 693 -16.60 -20.63 -16.69
CA ALA A 693 -15.84 -20.81 -15.44
C ALA A 693 -16.13 -22.18 -14.80
N ASP A 694 -17.40 -22.62 -14.78
CA ASP A 694 -17.82 -23.92 -14.27
C ASP A 694 -17.25 -25.08 -15.11
N LEU A 695 -17.14 -24.94 -16.43
CA LEU A 695 -16.56 -25.95 -17.32
C LEU A 695 -15.08 -26.21 -17.02
N VAL A 696 -14.33 -25.17 -16.69
CA VAL A 696 -12.87 -25.27 -16.44
C VAL A 696 -12.49 -25.45 -14.99
N LYS A 697 -13.44 -25.29 -14.06
CA LYS A 697 -13.21 -25.40 -12.62
C LYS A 697 -12.38 -26.62 -12.27
N ASP A 698 -12.82 -27.82 -12.65
CA ASP A 698 -12.15 -29.07 -12.26
C ASP A 698 -10.75 -29.18 -12.85
N LYS A 699 -10.54 -28.66 -14.08
CA LYS A 699 -9.22 -28.60 -14.73
C LYS A 699 -8.28 -27.66 -13.98
N ILE A 700 -8.77 -26.53 -13.48
CA ILE A 700 -7.97 -25.59 -12.69
C ILE A 700 -7.61 -26.21 -11.33
N VAL A 701 -8.59 -26.85 -10.66
CA VAL A 701 -8.37 -27.55 -9.39
C VAL A 701 -7.33 -28.65 -9.52
N GLU A 702 -7.37 -29.41 -10.62
CA GLU A 702 -6.36 -30.43 -10.94
C GLU A 702 -4.96 -29.80 -11.06
N VAL A 703 -4.82 -28.68 -11.77
CA VAL A 703 -3.53 -28.00 -11.93
C VAL A 703 -3.03 -27.41 -10.61
N ILE A 704 -3.91 -26.81 -9.79
CA ILE A 704 -3.58 -26.37 -8.42
C ILE A 704 -3.05 -27.57 -7.62
N SER A 705 -3.77 -28.69 -7.66
CA SER A 705 -3.38 -29.91 -6.95
C SER A 705 -2.06 -30.50 -7.45
N ALA A 706 -1.76 -30.41 -8.74
CA ALA A 706 -0.54 -30.99 -9.32
C ALA A 706 0.69 -30.06 -9.22
N LYS A 707 0.52 -28.74 -9.37
CA LYS A 707 1.62 -27.81 -9.68
C LYS A 707 1.83 -26.68 -8.66
N LEU A 708 0.85 -26.37 -7.82
CA LEU A 708 1.01 -25.35 -6.78
C LEU A 708 1.82 -25.91 -5.61
N ASP A 709 3.03 -25.39 -5.41
CA ASP A 709 3.91 -25.81 -4.32
C ASP A 709 3.69 -24.94 -3.07
N VAL A 710 2.66 -25.31 -2.30
CA VAL A 710 2.30 -24.64 -1.05
C VAL A 710 3.40 -24.71 0.02
N LYS A 711 4.35 -25.65 -0.06
CA LYS A 711 5.48 -25.71 0.89
C LYS A 711 6.48 -24.60 0.63
N SER A 712 6.84 -24.42 -0.64
CA SER A 712 7.79 -23.36 -1.05
C SER A 712 7.24 -21.95 -0.84
N LEU A 713 5.92 -21.78 -1.00
CA LEU A 713 5.20 -20.53 -0.76
C LEU A 713 5.04 -20.21 0.73
N CYS A 714 5.36 -21.16 1.62
CA CYS A 714 5.28 -21.03 3.08
C CYS A 714 6.65 -21.13 3.73
N SER A 715 7.45 -20.07 3.65
CA SER A 715 8.67 -19.97 4.45
C SER A 715 8.43 -19.39 5.87
N VAL A 716 7.25 -18.79 6.13
CA VAL A 716 6.91 -18.19 7.45
C VAL A 716 5.41 -18.38 7.74
N SER A 717 5.05 -18.94 8.90
CA SER A 717 3.64 -19.26 9.25
C SER A 717 2.75 -18.03 9.55
N SER A 718 3.21 -16.82 9.27
CA SER A 718 2.55 -15.56 9.66
C SER A 718 2.05 -14.71 8.48
N VAL A 719 2.29 -15.10 7.23
CA VAL A 719 1.88 -14.32 6.04
C VAL A 719 0.59 -14.90 5.44
N PRO A 720 -0.44 -14.08 5.16
CA PRO A 720 -1.68 -14.55 4.53
C PRO A 720 -1.43 -15.05 3.09
N PHE A 721 -2.19 -16.07 2.70
CA PHE A 721 -2.28 -16.47 1.29
C PHE A 721 -3.22 -15.53 0.55
N THR A 722 -2.68 -14.79 -0.41
CA THR A 722 -3.39 -13.73 -1.13
C THR A 722 -3.83 -14.18 -2.52
N LEU A 723 -5.12 -13.99 -2.82
CA LEU A 723 -5.72 -14.22 -4.13
C LEU A 723 -6.18 -12.89 -4.73
N ALA A 724 -6.10 -12.74 -6.05
CA ALA A 724 -6.67 -11.60 -6.76
C ALA A 724 -7.52 -12.04 -7.95
N ASP A 725 -8.73 -11.48 -8.08
CA ASP A 725 -9.55 -11.57 -9.29
C ASP A 725 -9.45 -10.25 -10.07
N LEU A 726 -8.87 -10.29 -11.27
CA LEU A 726 -8.66 -9.11 -12.13
C LEU A 726 -9.75 -9.03 -13.20
N GLY A 727 -10.61 -8.01 -13.07
CA GLY A 727 -11.85 -7.89 -13.84
C GLY A 727 -13.03 -8.58 -13.15
N CYS A 728 -13.17 -8.36 -11.83
CA CYS A 728 -14.13 -9.09 -10.99
C CYS A 728 -15.60 -8.71 -11.24
N SER A 729 -15.86 -7.54 -11.83
CA SER A 729 -17.20 -6.95 -11.97
C SER A 729 -17.92 -6.85 -10.60
N VAL A 730 -19.21 -7.20 -10.54
CA VAL A 730 -20.09 -6.96 -9.38
C VAL A 730 -20.57 -8.24 -8.67
N GLY A 731 -20.07 -9.42 -9.06
CA GLY A 731 -20.57 -10.72 -8.60
C GLY A 731 -21.86 -11.18 -9.30
N PRO A 732 -22.31 -12.44 -9.08
CA PRO A 732 -21.79 -13.41 -8.11
C PRO A 732 -20.60 -14.25 -8.61
N ASN A 733 -20.28 -14.21 -9.91
CA ASN A 733 -19.29 -15.11 -10.52
C ASN A 733 -17.92 -15.06 -9.85
N THR A 734 -17.43 -13.85 -9.54
CA THR A 734 -16.14 -13.65 -8.83
C THR A 734 -16.11 -14.33 -7.46
N VAL A 735 -17.18 -14.17 -6.67
CA VAL A 735 -17.29 -14.74 -5.32
C VAL A 735 -17.25 -16.27 -5.38
N ILE A 736 -17.97 -16.87 -6.34
CA ILE A 736 -18.00 -18.32 -6.55
C ILE A 736 -16.62 -18.83 -6.97
N ALA A 737 -15.96 -18.17 -7.93
CA ALA A 737 -14.64 -18.56 -8.41
C ALA A 737 -13.59 -18.52 -7.28
N MET A 738 -13.54 -17.41 -6.52
CA MET A 738 -12.59 -17.26 -5.41
C MET A 738 -12.81 -18.28 -4.31
N GLN A 739 -14.07 -18.61 -3.99
CA GLN A 739 -14.40 -19.66 -3.03
C GLN A 739 -13.89 -21.04 -3.50
N ASN A 740 -14.15 -21.40 -4.77
CA ASN A 740 -13.71 -22.68 -5.34
C ASN A 740 -12.18 -22.84 -5.30
N PHE A 741 -11.42 -21.80 -5.68
CA PHE A 741 -9.96 -21.88 -5.70
C PHE A 741 -9.37 -21.87 -4.29
N MET A 742 -9.94 -21.09 -3.37
CA MET A 742 -9.54 -21.15 -1.96
C MET A 742 -9.76 -22.55 -1.38
N GLU A 743 -10.88 -23.21 -1.67
CA GLU A 743 -11.15 -24.60 -1.22
C GLU A 743 -10.13 -25.59 -1.79
N ALA A 744 -9.80 -25.49 -3.08
CA ALA A 744 -8.78 -26.33 -3.71
C ALA A 744 -7.40 -26.13 -3.07
N ILE A 745 -7.04 -24.88 -2.77
CA ILE A 745 -5.78 -24.54 -2.11
C ILE A 745 -5.78 -25.08 -0.67
N LYS A 746 -6.89 -24.93 0.08
CA LYS A 746 -7.03 -25.51 1.44
C LYS A 746 -6.82 -27.02 1.44
N LEU A 747 -7.42 -27.74 0.49
CA LEU A 747 -7.22 -29.20 0.34
C LEU A 747 -5.74 -29.53 0.07
N LYS A 748 -5.07 -28.74 -0.78
CA LYS A 748 -3.63 -28.88 -1.05
C LYS A 748 -2.77 -28.67 0.20
N TYR A 749 -3.11 -27.70 1.04
CA TYR A 749 -2.45 -27.50 2.34
C TYR A 749 -2.68 -28.67 3.30
N GLN A 750 -3.86 -29.27 3.30
CA GLN A 750 -4.16 -30.44 4.13
C GLN A 750 -3.39 -31.69 3.69
N ASP A 751 -3.19 -31.87 2.38
CA ASP A 751 -2.45 -33.00 1.80
C ASP A 751 -0.93 -32.85 1.93
N GLN A 752 -0.40 -31.63 1.74
CA GLN A 752 1.04 -31.39 1.58
C GLN A 752 1.63 -30.34 2.53
N GLY A 753 0.92 -29.95 3.59
CA GLY A 753 1.47 -29.03 4.60
C GLY A 753 2.70 -29.60 5.34
N PRO A 754 3.51 -28.75 6.00
CA PRO A 754 4.57 -29.21 6.89
C PRO A 754 4.02 -30.12 7.99
N ALA A 755 4.68 -31.25 8.27
CA ALA A 755 4.22 -32.27 9.23
C ALA A 755 4.04 -31.79 10.69
N HIS A 756 4.41 -30.53 11.00
CA HIS A 756 4.36 -29.96 12.35
C HIS A 756 3.34 -28.80 12.52
N SER A 757 2.54 -28.46 11.50
CA SER A 757 1.46 -27.48 11.66
C SER A 757 0.23 -27.82 10.81
N GLN A 758 -0.81 -28.38 11.43
CA GLN A 758 -2.15 -28.54 10.84
C GLN A 758 -2.92 -27.20 10.68
N ILE A 759 -2.22 -26.05 10.70
CA ILE A 759 -2.85 -24.72 10.70
C ILE A 759 -2.94 -24.23 9.25
N LEU A 760 -4.16 -24.06 8.75
CA LEU A 760 -4.43 -23.46 7.44
C LEU A 760 -4.00 -21.98 7.43
N PRO A 761 -3.47 -21.46 6.31
CA PRO A 761 -3.15 -20.04 6.20
C PRO A 761 -4.43 -19.20 6.26
N GLN A 762 -4.28 -17.96 6.72
CA GLN A 762 -5.33 -16.96 6.56
C GLN A 762 -5.40 -16.55 5.09
N PHE A 763 -6.61 -16.40 4.56
CA PHE A 763 -6.81 -16.01 3.15
C PHE A 763 -7.22 -14.55 3.05
N GLN A 764 -6.64 -13.84 2.09
CA GLN A 764 -7.07 -12.50 1.71
C GLN A 764 -7.34 -12.45 0.20
N VAL A 765 -8.54 -12.02 -0.18
CA VAL A 765 -9.02 -11.96 -1.55
C VAL A 765 -9.17 -10.50 -1.97
N PHE A 766 -8.49 -10.14 -3.05
CA PHE A 766 -8.57 -8.84 -3.70
C PHE A 766 -9.46 -8.93 -4.94
N PHE A 767 -10.49 -8.10 -4.97
CA PHE A 767 -11.40 -7.96 -6.10
C PHE A 767 -11.02 -6.70 -6.88
N ASN A 768 -10.39 -6.86 -8.04
CA ASN A 768 -9.96 -5.74 -8.87
C ASN A 768 -10.90 -5.51 -10.05
N ASP A 769 -11.22 -4.24 -10.29
CA ASP A 769 -11.85 -3.78 -11.53
C ASP A 769 -11.56 -2.28 -11.74
N GLN A 770 -12.06 -1.72 -12.84
CA GLN A 770 -11.99 -0.30 -13.17
C GLN A 770 -12.56 0.57 -12.04
N VAL A 771 -12.07 1.80 -11.91
CA VAL A 771 -12.51 2.76 -10.87
C VAL A 771 -14.03 3.00 -10.89
N LEU A 772 -14.64 2.89 -12.06
CA LEU A 772 -16.08 3.09 -12.26
C LEU A 772 -16.92 1.84 -11.99
N ASN A 773 -16.31 0.67 -11.73
CA ASN A 773 -17.07 -0.55 -11.42
C ASN A 773 -17.90 -0.37 -10.13
N ASP A 774 -19.07 -0.97 -10.07
CA ASP A 774 -19.98 -0.87 -8.92
C ASP A 774 -19.54 -1.79 -7.75
N PHE A 775 -18.47 -1.39 -7.07
CA PHE A 775 -17.96 -2.05 -5.87
C PHE A 775 -18.98 -2.06 -4.72
N ASN A 776 -19.88 -1.08 -4.67
CA ASN A 776 -20.95 -1.04 -3.67
C ASN A 776 -21.87 -2.28 -3.79
N THR A 777 -22.25 -2.65 -5.01
CA THR A 777 -23.04 -3.87 -5.25
C THR A 777 -22.23 -5.13 -4.93
N LEU A 778 -20.96 -5.19 -5.34
CA LEU A 778 -20.06 -6.30 -5.00
C LEU A 778 -19.98 -6.51 -3.48
N PHE A 779 -19.67 -5.47 -2.72
CA PHE A 779 -19.46 -5.57 -1.27
C PHE A 779 -20.72 -5.96 -0.50
N ARG A 780 -21.91 -5.54 -0.97
CA ARG A 780 -23.19 -5.98 -0.40
C ARG A 780 -23.52 -7.43 -0.71
N SER A 781 -22.95 -7.99 -1.79
CA SER A 781 -23.16 -9.38 -2.21
C SER A 781 -22.21 -10.38 -1.53
N LEU A 782 -21.18 -9.90 -0.81
CA LEU A 782 -20.22 -10.77 -0.13
C LEU A 782 -20.89 -11.59 0.98
N PRO A 783 -20.62 -12.92 1.07
CA PRO A 783 -21.15 -13.76 2.14
C PRO A 783 -20.67 -13.28 3.52
N GLN A 784 -21.55 -13.33 4.52
CA GLN A 784 -21.22 -12.94 5.90
C GLN A 784 -20.31 -13.97 6.59
N ASP A 785 -20.49 -15.25 6.27
CA ASP A 785 -19.79 -16.42 6.82
C ASP A 785 -18.52 -16.80 6.02
N ARG A 786 -18.05 -15.90 5.15
CA ARG A 786 -16.84 -16.10 4.36
C ARG A 786 -15.61 -16.37 5.23
N GLN A 787 -14.74 -17.26 4.76
CA GLN A 787 -13.50 -17.65 5.46
C GLN A 787 -12.26 -16.92 4.93
N TYR A 788 -12.43 -15.70 4.43
CA TYR A 788 -11.35 -14.86 3.89
C TYR A 788 -11.60 -13.37 4.16
N PHE A 789 -10.50 -12.62 4.24
CA PHE A 789 -10.53 -11.16 4.26
C PHE A 789 -10.75 -10.64 2.84
N ALA A 790 -11.66 -9.68 2.66
CA ALA A 790 -12.02 -9.16 1.35
C ALA A 790 -11.57 -7.70 1.21
N ALA A 791 -11.05 -7.35 0.04
CA ALA A 791 -10.73 -5.96 -0.31
C ALA A 791 -11.01 -5.69 -1.80
N GLY A 792 -11.59 -4.53 -2.11
CA GLY A 792 -11.76 -4.06 -3.49
C GLY A 792 -10.62 -3.16 -3.92
N VAL A 793 -10.11 -3.35 -5.13
CA VAL A 793 -8.97 -2.62 -5.69
C VAL A 793 -9.40 -1.93 -6.98
N ALA A 794 -9.64 -0.63 -6.89
CA ALA A 794 -10.06 0.19 -8.02
C ALA A 794 -8.86 0.63 -8.88
N GLY A 795 -8.82 0.19 -10.14
CA GLY A 795 -7.76 0.54 -11.09
C GLY A 795 -7.69 -0.43 -12.27
N SER A 796 -7.10 0.03 -13.37
CA SER A 796 -6.87 -0.84 -14.54
C SER A 796 -5.84 -1.92 -14.22
N PHE A 797 -6.10 -3.18 -14.58
CA PHE A 797 -5.09 -4.24 -14.50
C PHE A 797 -3.98 -4.10 -15.55
N TYR A 798 -4.07 -3.15 -16.49
CA TYR A 798 -2.95 -2.80 -17.38
C TYR A 798 -1.91 -1.89 -16.71
N CYS A 799 -1.96 -1.73 -15.39
CA CYS A 799 -0.87 -1.14 -14.60
C CYS A 799 -0.63 -1.95 -13.32
N ARG A 800 0.36 -1.54 -12.52
CA ARG A 800 0.61 -2.12 -11.20
C ARG A 800 -0.54 -1.75 -10.25
N LEU A 801 -1.12 -2.76 -9.62
CA LEU A 801 -2.23 -2.70 -8.67
C LEU A 801 -1.79 -3.07 -7.25
N PHE A 802 -0.75 -3.89 -7.14
CA PHE A 802 -0.29 -4.46 -5.88
C PHE A 802 1.19 -4.20 -5.64
N PRO A 803 1.64 -4.21 -4.38
CA PRO A 803 3.06 -4.26 -4.07
C PRO A 803 3.75 -5.49 -4.68
N GLU A 804 5.06 -5.40 -4.81
CA GLU A 804 5.93 -6.43 -5.36
C GLU A 804 5.86 -7.70 -4.51
N SER A 805 5.80 -8.86 -5.17
CA SER A 805 5.75 -10.18 -4.51
C SER A 805 4.70 -10.26 -3.39
N SER A 806 3.48 -9.79 -3.65
CA SER A 806 2.40 -9.72 -2.65
C SER A 806 1.18 -10.57 -2.98
N ILE A 807 1.09 -11.14 -4.19
CA ILE A 807 -0.03 -11.97 -4.65
C ILE A 807 0.43 -13.41 -4.89
N HIS A 808 -0.27 -14.41 -4.34
CA HIS A 808 0.08 -15.82 -4.52
C HIS A 808 -0.67 -16.47 -5.68
N PHE A 809 -1.91 -16.03 -5.91
CA PHE A 809 -2.77 -16.59 -6.94
C PHE A 809 -3.55 -15.49 -7.65
N VAL A 810 -3.42 -15.41 -8.97
CA VAL A 810 -4.19 -14.48 -9.81
C VAL A 810 -5.19 -15.27 -10.64
N TYR A 811 -6.41 -14.77 -10.70
CA TYR A 811 -7.45 -15.23 -11.60
C TYR A 811 -7.92 -14.05 -12.44
N SER A 812 -8.16 -14.29 -13.73
CA SER A 812 -8.88 -13.35 -14.58
C SER A 812 -9.71 -14.15 -15.57
N SER A 813 -11.00 -13.86 -15.63
CA SER A 813 -11.92 -14.54 -16.54
C SER A 813 -12.72 -13.54 -17.33
N THR A 814 -12.71 -13.69 -18.65
CA THR A 814 -13.48 -12.86 -19.57
C THR A 814 -13.24 -11.36 -19.34
N ALA A 815 -11.98 -10.97 -19.16
CA ALA A 815 -11.58 -9.57 -18.95
C ALA A 815 -10.46 -9.11 -19.88
N LEU A 816 -9.46 -9.96 -20.14
CA LEU A 816 -8.28 -9.60 -20.97
C LEU A 816 -8.56 -9.37 -22.46
N HIS A 817 -9.74 -9.74 -22.94
CA HIS A 817 -10.17 -9.41 -24.30
C HIS A 817 -10.58 -7.93 -24.45
N TRP A 818 -10.77 -7.21 -23.34
CA TRP A 818 -10.98 -5.76 -23.35
C TRP A 818 -9.64 -5.04 -23.43
N LEU A 819 -9.44 -4.27 -24.49
CA LEU A 819 -8.24 -3.44 -24.65
C LEU A 819 -8.23 -2.31 -23.62
N SER A 820 -7.03 -1.84 -23.30
CA SER A 820 -6.83 -0.66 -22.46
C SER A 820 -7.48 0.58 -23.07
N ARG A 821 -7.50 0.67 -24.40
CA ARG A 821 -8.15 1.73 -25.17
C ARG A 821 -8.33 1.31 -26.63
N VAL A 822 -9.10 2.08 -27.39
CA VAL A 822 -9.17 1.94 -28.84
C VAL A 822 -7.78 2.27 -29.42
N PRO A 823 -7.24 1.49 -30.37
CA PRO A 823 -5.97 1.82 -31.01
C PRO A 823 -6.02 3.22 -31.66
N GLU A 824 -4.97 4.01 -31.49
CA GLU A 824 -4.96 5.43 -31.90
C GLU A 824 -5.13 5.59 -33.42
N GLU A 825 -4.66 4.60 -34.18
CA GLU A 825 -4.80 4.54 -35.64
C GLU A 825 -6.26 4.50 -36.10
N LEU A 826 -7.19 4.05 -35.25
CA LEU A 826 -8.62 4.06 -35.54
C LEU A 826 -9.29 5.40 -35.25
N ARG A 827 -8.61 6.34 -34.60
CA ARG A 827 -9.15 7.68 -34.28
C ARG A 827 -8.82 8.71 -35.36
N ASP A 828 -7.79 8.46 -36.15
CA ASP A 828 -7.40 9.32 -37.26
C ASP A 828 -8.16 8.95 -38.54
N ARG A 829 -9.00 9.87 -39.03
CA ARG A 829 -9.76 9.72 -40.27
C ARG A 829 -8.87 9.55 -41.52
N ASN A 830 -7.60 9.94 -41.43
CA ASN A 830 -6.64 9.82 -42.53
C ASN A 830 -5.81 8.53 -42.46
N SER A 831 -5.96 7.75 -41.39
CA SER A 831 -5.27 6.47 -41.21
C SER A 831 -5.84 5.41 -42.15
N ALA A 832 -4.97 4.53 -42.64
CA ALA A 832 -5.41 3.33 -43.37
C ALA A 832 -6.23 2.37 -42.49
N ALA A 833 -6.13 2.50 -41.17
CA ALA A 833 -6.92 1.75 -40.19
C ALA A 833 -8.19 2.50 -39.72
N TRP A 834 -8.61 3.58 -40.40
CA TRP A 834 -9.88 4.24 -40.09
C TRP A 834 -11.07 3.30 -40.32
N ASN A 835 -11.81 2.96 -39.25
CA ASN A 835 -12.82 1.90 -39.26
C ASN A 835 -14.20 2.35 -39.74
N LYS A 836 -14.26 3.04 -40.87
CA LYS A 836 -15.49 3.65 -41.40
C LYS A 836 -16.64 2.63 -41.56
N GLY A 837 -17.83 3.01 -41.11
CA GLY A 837 -19.09 2.27 -41.25
C GLY A 837 -19.17 0.99 -40.42
N ARG A 838 -18.23 0.80 -39.48
CA ARG A 838 -18.11 -0.38 -38.62
C ARG A 838 -17.76 0.08 -37.21
N ILE A 839 -17.97 -0.82 -36.26
CA ILE A 839 -17.68 -0.55 -34.84
C ILE A 839 -16.65 -1.53 -34.25
N HIS A 840 -16.15 -2.48 -35.05
CA HIS A 840 -15.25 -3.54 -34.62
C HIS A 840 -14.44 -4.12 -35.80
N TYR A 841 -13.38 -4.88 -35.53
CA TYR A 841 -12.46 -5.40 -36.55
C TYR A 841 -12.95 -6.64 -37.31
N THR A 842 -13.96 -7.34 -36.79
CA THR A 842 -14.39 -8.68 -37.25
C THR A 842 -14.85 -8.74 -38.71
N SER A 843 -15.30 -7.61 -39.27
CA SER A 843 -15.67 -7.44 -40.69
C SER A 843 -14.85 -6.36 -41.40
N ALA A 844 -13.73 -5.95 -40.80
CA ALA A 844 -12.89 -4.85 -41.26
C ALA A 844 -11.71 -5.32 -42.14
N PRO A 845 -11.05 -4.40 -42.88
CA PRO A 845 -9.81 -4.67 -43.61
C PRO A 845 -8.65 -5.06 -42.69
N ASP A 846 -7.61 -5.68 -43.26
CA ASP A 846 -6.44 -6.18 -42.54
C ASP A 846 -5.70 -5.09 -41.73
N GLU A 847 -5.72 -3.84 -42.20
CA GLU A 847 -5.11 -2.70 -41.51
C GLU A 847 -5.74 -2.45 -40.14
N VAL A 848 -7.08 -2.55 -40.06
CA VAL A 848 -7.83 -2.43 -38.80
C VAL A 848 -7.51 -3.60 -37.88
N ILE A 849 -7.50 -4.83 -38.41
CA ILE A 849 -7.19 -6.05 -37.65
C ILE A 849 -5.79 -5.96 -37.04
N LYS A 850 -4.80 -5.52 -37.83
CA LYS A 850 -3.42 -5.32 -37.37
C LYS A 850 -3.32 -4.27 -36.27
N ALA A 851 -4.06 -3.16 -36.37
CA ALA A 851 -4.06 -2.15 -35.32
C ALA A 851 -4.59 -2.71 -33.98
N TYR A 852 -5.69 -3.47 -34.01
CA TYR A 852 -6.23 -4.15 -32.83
C TYR A 852 -5.25 -5.19 -32.26
N SER A 853 -4.70 -6.08 -33.10
CA SER A 853 -3.74 -7.12 -32.69
C SER A 853 -2.46 -6.52 -32.09
N ALA A 854 -1.91 -5.48 -32.72
CA ALA A 854 -0.72 -4.79 -32.21
C ALA A 854 -0.96 -4.11 -30.86
N HIS A 855 -2.13 -3.48 -30.68
CA HIS A 855 -2.51 -2.87 -29.41
C HIS A 855 -2.75 -3.92 -28.33
N PHE A 856 -3.42 -5.03 -28.66
CA PHE A 856 -3.58 -6.18 -27.76
C PHE A 856 -2.24 -6.72 -27.28
N ALA A 857 -1.29 -6.95 -28.20
CA ALA A 857 0.04 -7.43 -27.86
C ALA A 857 0.76 -6.46 -26.90
N LYS A 858 0.62 -5.15 -27.11
CA LYS A 858 1.16 -4.12 -26.21
C LYS A 858 0.53 -4.18 -24.83
N ASP A 859 -0.80 -4.25 -24.75
CA ASP A 859 -1.55 -4.34 -23.51
C ASP A 859 -1.15 -5.59 -22.71
N MET A 860 -1.05 -6.73 -23.37
CA MET A 860 -0.66 -7.98 -22.73
C MET A 860 0.80 -7.98 -22.24
N GLN A 861 1.73 -7.34 -22.97
CA GLN A 861 3.10 -7.17 -22.48
C GLN A 861 3.14 -6.34 -21.19
N ILE A 862 2.36 -5.26 -21.12
CA ILE A 862 2.26 -4.43 -19.91
C ILE A 862 1.61 -5.21 -18.77
N PHE A 863 0.51 -5.93 -19.05
CA PHE A 863 -0.16 -6.79 -18.09
C PHE A 863 0.81 -7.81 -17.49
N PHE A 864 1.49 -8.62 -18.31
CA PHE A 864 2.42 -9.63 -17.82
C PHE A 864 3.60 -9.02 -17.06
N TYR A 865 4.15 -7.89 -17.51
CA TYR A 865 5.22 -7.20 -16.75
C TYR A 865 4.76 -6.74 -15.36
N ALA A 866 3.55 -6.19 -15.26
CA ALA A 866 2.98 -5.79 -13.98
C ALA A 866 2.73 -7.01 -13.08
N ARG A 867 2.13 -8.09 -13.61
CA ARG A 867 1.85 -9.31 -12.87
C ARG A 867 3.12 -10.02 -12.41
N ALA A 868 4.18 -10.05 -13.23
CA ALA A 868 5.45 -10.68 -12.87
C ALA A 868 6.11 -10.01 -11.66
N LYS A 869 5.92 -8.69 -11.47
CA LYS A 869 6.38 -8.00 -10.27
C LYS A 869 5.50 -8.29 -9.05
N GLU A 870 4.20 -8.45 -9.24
CA GLU A 870 3.23 -8.57 -8.13
C GLU A 870 3.10 -9.98 -7.59
N ILE A 871 3.22 -10.97 -8.46
CA ILE A 871 3.09 -12.38 -8.13
C ILE A 871 4.38 -12.85 -7.47
N VAL A 872 4.25 -13.58 -6.36
CA VAL A 872 5.39 -14.20 -5.67
C VAL A 872 6.05 -15.27 -6.55
N SER A 873 7.35 -15.51 -6.38
CA SER A 873 8.02 -16.62 -7.05
C SER A 873 7.31 -17.95 -6.76
N GLY A 874 6.91 -18.67 -7.81
CA GLY A 874 6.16 -19.93 -7.70
C GLY A 874 4.65 -19.77 -7.50
N GLY A 875 4.14 -18.53 -7.48
CA GLY A 875 2.72 -18.22 -7.53
C GLY A 875 2.09 -18.64 -8.87
N MET A 876 0.76 -18.64 -8.95
CA MET A 876 0.04 -19.15 -10.13
C MET A 876 -0.92 -18.09 -10.67
N MET A 877 -1.08 -18.05 -11.99
CA MET A 877 -2.04 -17.18 -12.66
C MET A 877 -2.92 -17.98 -13.61
N VAL A 878 -4.23 -17.84 -13.48
CA VAL A 878 -5.23 -18.54 -14.31
C VAL A 878 -6.00 -17.52 -15.12
N LEU A 879 -5.98 -17.67 -16.43
CA LEU A 879 -6.63 -16.78 -17.39
C LEU A 879 -7.66 -17.57 -18.20
N ILE A 880 -8.87 -17.03 -18.30
CA ILE A 880 -9.93 -17.51 -19.20
C ILE A 880 -10.24 -16.37 -20.18
N ILE A 881 -9.92 -16.55 -21.44
CA ILE A 881 -10.01 -15.48 -22.45
C ILE A 881 -10.87 -15.99 -23.62
N PRO A 882 -11.89 -15.25 -24.07
CA PRO A 882 -12.54 -15.56 -25.34
C PRO A 882 -11.49 -15.48 -26.47
N ASP A 883 -11.27 -16.60 -27.16
CA ASP A 883 -10.29 -16.71 -28.25
C ASP A 883 -10.99 -16.82 -29.61
N SER A 884 -10.23 -16.61 -30.68
CA SER A 884 -10.69 -16.82 -32.06
C SER A 884 -10.16 -18.15 -32.61
N ASP A 885 -11.03 -18.91 -33.29
CA ASP A 885 -10.64 -20.10 -34.05
C ASP A 885 -10.28 -19.68 -35.48
N ASP A 886 -9.03 -19.92 -35.89
CA ASP A 886 -8.52 -19.62 -37.24
C ASP A 886 -9.26 -20.38 -38.37
N LYS A 887 -10.11 -21.36 -38.02
CA LYS A 887 -10.85 -22.18 -38.99
C LYS A 887 -12.11 -21.50 -39.56
N LEU A 888 -12.57 -20.39 -38.99
CA LEU A 888 -13.72 -19.63 -39.50
C LEU A 888 -13.38 -18.17 -39.83
N PRO A 889 -14.05 -17.57 -40.83
CA PRO A 889 -13.99 -16.14 -41.02
C PRO A 889 -14.48 -15.43 -39.75
N ARG A 890 -13.71 -14.47 -39.23
CA ARG A 890 -14.02 -13.67 -38.04
C ARG A 890 -15.38 -12.97 -38.09
N SER A 891 -15.91 -12.71 -39.29
CA SER A 891 -17.25 -12.14 -39.47
C SER A 891 -18.39 -13.13 -39.20
N GLN A 892 -18.09 -14.43 -39.18
CA GLN A 892 -19.03 -15.54 -38.98
C GLN A 892 -18.91 -16.16 -37.58
N ASP A 893 -17.99 -15.69 -36.73
CA ASP A 893 -17.96 -16.06 -35.32
C ASP A 893 -19.09 -15.36 -34.53
N ALA A 894 -19.39 -15.84 -33.32
CA ALA A 894 -20.49 -15.30 -32.52
C ALA A 894 -20.34 -13.80 -32.19
N PHE A 895 -19.12 -13.33 -31.95
CA PHE A 895 -18.83 -11.92 -31.68
C PHE A 895 -18.94 -11.09 -32.96
N GLY A 896 -18.44 -11.60 -34.08
CA GLY A 896 -18.54 -11.02 -35.41
C GLY A 896 -19.97 -10.82 -35.85
N ILE A 897 -20.82 -11.85 -35.75
CA ILE A 897 -22.26 -11.72 -36.01
C ILE A 897 -22.88 -10.67 -35.08
N THR A 898 -22.57 -10.72 -33.78
CA THR A 898 -23.09 -9.78 -32.78
C THR A 898 -22.75 -8.33 -33.12
N PHE A 899 -21.47 -8.03 -33.38
CA PHE A 899 -21.01 -6.68 -33.69
C PHE A 899 -21.49 -6.18 -35.06
N ASN A 900 -21.62 -7.07 -36.04
CA ASN A 900 -22.23 -6.71 -37.33
C ASN A 900 -23.71 -6.36 -37.17
N CYS A 901 -24.45 -7.10 -36.34
CA CYS A 901 -25.84 -6.79 -36.01
C CYS A 901 -25.95 -5.42 -35.30
N MET A 902 -25.07 -5.14 -34.34
CA MET A 902 -25.02 -3.84 -33.65
C MET A 902 -24.71 -2.69 -34.62
N ALA A 903 -23.66 -2.82 -35.43
CA ALA A 903 -23.31 -1.82 -36.44
C ALA A 903 -24.47 -1.58 -37.41
N SER A 904 -25.14 -2.65 -37.84
CA SER A 904 -26.34 -2.53 -38.67
C SER A 904 -27.49 -1.84 -37.96
N SER A 905 -27.72 -2.08 -36.67
CA SER A 905 -28.77 -1.40 -35.88
C SER A 905 -28.49 0.10 -35.79
N LEU A 906 -27.23 0.50 -35.56
CA LEU A 906 -26.83 1.90 -35.56
C LEU A 906 -27.05 2.55 -36.94
N MET A 907 -26.66 1.86 -38.02
CA MET A 907 -26.87 2.37 -39.39
C MET A 907 -28.35 2.47 -39.77
N ASP A 908 -29.23 1.63 -39.21
CA ASP A 908 -30.68 1.78 -39.40
C ASP A 908 -31.21 3.05 -38.71
N MET A 909 -30.65 3.42 -37.55
CA MET A 909 -31.00 4.65 -36.83
C MET A 909 -30.53 5.91 -37.56
N VAL A 910 -29.40 5.84 -38.27
CA VAL A 910 -28.96 6.89 -39.22
C VAL A 910 -29.96 7.03 -40.37
N LYS A 911 -30.45 5.90 -40.93
CA LYS A 911 -31.33 5.87 -42.11
C LYS A 911 -32.80 6.20 -41.83
N LEU A 912 -33.28 6.05 -40.60
CA LEU A 912 -34.72 6.09 -40.27
C LEU A 912 -35.40 7.43 -40.60
N VAL A 913 -34.64 8.52 -40.59
CA VAL A 913 -35.14 9.86 -41.00
C VAL A 913 -35.07 10.04 -42.52
N SER A 914 -34.19 9.34 -43.23
CA SER A 914 -34.04 9.47 -44.69
C SER A 914 -35.26 8.95 -45.48
N LEU A 915 -36.03 7.99 -44.93
CA LEU A 915 -37.24 7.47 -45.59
C LEU A 915 -38.48 8.34 -45.31
N PHE A 916 -38.60 8.90 -44.10
CA PHE A 916 -39.66 9.86 -43.75
C PHE A 916 -39.49 11.20 -44.49
N HIS A 917 -38.25 11.63 -44.74
CA HIS A 917 -37.93 12.84 -45.51
C HIS A 917 -38.30 12.76 -46.99
N GLN A 918 -38.31 11.55 -47.57
CA GLN A 918 -38.68 11.36 -48.97
C GLN A 918 -40.19 11.57 -49.21
N ILE A 919 -41.00 11.60 -48.14
CA ILE A 919 -42.47 11.70 -48.20
C ILE A 919 -42.98 13.10 -47.81
N LEU A 920 -42.25 13.90 -47.02
CA LEU A 920 -42.69 15.24 -46.58
C LEU A 920 -41.56 16.30 -46.67
N LEU A 921 -41.63 17.13 -47.71
CA LEU A 921 -40.66 18.18 -48.06
C LEU A 921 -40.71 19.43 -47.13
N PHE A 922 -40.41 19.37 -45.83
CA PHE A 922 -40.08 20.61 -45.07
C PHE A 922 -39.38 20.32 -43.72
N TYR A 923 -38.22 20.98 -43.52
CA TYR A 923 -37.30 21.05 -42.36
C TYR A 923 -36.18 19.99 -42.24
N PRO A 924 -34.89 20.40 -42.13
CA PRO A 924 -33.78 19.48 -41.90
C PRO A 924 -33.83 18.94 -40.45
N THR A 925 -34.13 17.65 -40.31
CA THR A 925 -33.92 16.91 -39.07
C THR A 925 -32.77 15.94 -39.30
N HIS A 926 -31.78 15.99 -38.41
CA HIS A 926 -30.68 15.03 -38.36
C HIS A 926 -31.28 13.65 -37.96
N GLY A 927 -30.63 12.54 -38.34
CA GLY A 927 -31.00 11.20 -37.87
C GLY A 927 -31.09 11.11 -36.34
N ILE A 928 -31.59 9.99 -35.79
CA ILE A 928 -31.60 9.80 -34.32
C ILE A 928 -30.15 9.88 -33.77
N ILE A 929 -29.18 9.46 -34.60
CA ILE A 929 -27.74 9.61 -34.43
C ILE A 929 -27.10 9.98 -35.78
N ALA A 930 -25.92 10.59 -35.76
CA ALA A 930 -25.18 10.96 -36.97
C ALA A 930 -24.23 9.84 -37.45
N GLU A 931 -23.97 9.77 -38.77
CA GLU A 931 -23.08 8.74 -39.34
C GLU A 931 -21.64 8.86 -38.81
N ASP A 932 -21.16 10.08 -38.57
CA ASP A 932 -19.84 10.32 -38.00
C ASP A 932 -19.74 9.95 -36.50
N GLU A 933 -20.86 9.98 -35.77
CA GLU A 933 -20.94 9.39 -34.43
C GLU A 933 -20.77 7.87 -34.47
N VAL A 934 -21.32 7.20 -35.49
CA VAL A 934 -21.12 5.75 -35.68
C VAL A 934 -19.69 5.45 -36.12
N ASP A 935 -19.15 6.20 -37.09
CA ASP A 935 -17.79 5.99 -37.60
C ASP A 935 -16.71 6.20 -36.52
N SER A 936 -16.95 7.09 -35.56
CA SER A 936 -16.03 7.36 -34.44
C SER A 936 -16.16 6.35 -33.29
N PHE A 937 -17.19 5.51 -33.28
CA PHE A 937 -17.42 4.52 -32.23
C PHE A 937 -16.75 3.19 -32.56
N ASN A 938 -15.75 2.81 -31.76
CA ASN A 938 -15.07 1.52 -31.89
C ASN A 938 -15.09 0.78 -30.56
N ILE A 939 -15.47 -0.49 -30.59
CA ILE A 939 -15.49 -1.36 -29.42
C ILE A 939 -14.04 -1.76 -29.12
N PRO A 940 -13.49 -1.45 -27.93
CA PRO A 940 -12.09 -1.74 -27.58
C PRO A 940 -11.97 -3.20 -27.13
N MET A 941 -12.20 -4.13 -28.05
CA MET A 941 -12.18 -5.56 -27.77
C MET A 941 -11.36 -6.31 -28.82
N TYR A 942 -10.56 -7.28 -28.39
CA TYR A 942 -9.81 -8.18 -29.26
C TYR A 942 -9.80 -9.60 -28.70
N CYS A 943 -10.14 -10.57 -29.54
CA CYS A 943 -10.10 -11.99 -29.22
C CYS A 943 -8.85 -12.62 -29.85
N PRO A 944 -7.77 -12.85 -29.09
CA PRO A 944 -6.53 -13.42 -29.63
C PRO A 944 -6.72 -14.88 -30.03
N CYS A 945 -5.87 -15.39 -30.91
CA CYS A 945 -5.73 -16.83 -31.08
C CYS A 945 -4.70 -17.41 -30.09
N PRO A 946 -4.69 -18.73 -29.85
CA PRO A 946 -3.71 -19.35 -28.96
C PRO A 946 -2.26 -19.01 -29.29
N ASN A 947 -1.89 -18.99 -30.57
CA ASN A 947 -0.52 -18.69 -30.99
C ASN A 947 -0.10 -17.24 -30.65
N GLU A 948 -1.00 -16.26 -30.80
CA GLU A 948 -0.72 -14.87 -30.40
C GLU A 948 -0.48 -14.75 -28.89
N MET A 949 -1.24 -15.51 -28.09
CA MET A 949 -1.05 -15.56 -26.64
C MET A 949 0.29 -16.20 -26.26
N GLU A 950 0.64 -17.32 -26.89
CA GLU A 950 1.92 -18.00 -26.67
C GLU A 950 3.11 -17.08 -27.01
N GLU A 951 3.09 -16.42 -28.17
CA GLU A 951 4.15 -15.49 -28.60
C GLU A 951 4.35 -14.35 -27.58
N VAL A 952 3.26 -13.78 -27.08
CA VAL A 952 3.33 -12.68 -26.11
C VAL A 952 3.90 -13.15 -24.77
N ILE A 953 3.56 -14.35 -24.31
CA ILE A 953 4.08 -14.94 -23.07
C ILE A 953 5.55 -15.29 -23.20
N GLU A 954 5.94 -15.95 -24.29
CA GLU A 954 7.34 -16.30 -24.57
C GLU A 954 8.22 -15.05 -24.66
N LYS A 955 7.73 -14.01 -25.34
CA LYS A 955 8.42 -12.72 -25.44
C LYS A 955 8.56 -12.02 -24.08
N ASN A 956 7.60 -12.19 -23.19
CA ASN A 956 7.68 -11.64 -21.84
C ASN A 956 8.72 -12.39 -20.98
N GLY A 957 8.77 -13.72 -21.09
CA GLY A 957 9.80 -14.57 -20.48
C GLY A 957 9.76 -14.73 -18.96
N ASN A 958 8.74 -14.20 -18.25
CA ASN A 958 8.64 -14.29 -16.79
C ASN A 958 7.73 -15.42 -16.29
N PHE A 959 6.96 -16.08 -17.17
CA PHE A 959 5.98 -17.09 -16.80
C PHE A 959 6.17 -18.37 -17.61
N ASN A 960 5.98 -19.51 -16.95
CA ASN A 960 5.91 -20.81 -17.62
C ASN A 960 4.45 -21.16 -17.91
N ILE A 961 4.18 -21.71 -19.09
CA ILE A 961 2.86 -22.24 -19.44
C ILE A 961 2.69 -23.63 -18.83
N GLU A 962 1.86 -23.74 -17.79
CA GLU A 962 1.55 -25.02 -17.13
C GLU A 962 0.40 -25.76 -17.83
N LYS A 963 -0.54 -25.01 -18.42
CA LYS A 963 -1.65 -25.55 -19.21
C LYS A 963 -2.17 -24.50 -20.19
N MET A 964 -2.45 -24.91 -21.42
CA MET A 964 -3.08 -24.09 -22.45
C MET A 964 -4.05 -24.94 -23.25
N GLU A 965 -5.33 -24.57 -23.27
CA GLU A 965 -6.38 -25.37 -23.89
C GLU A 965 -7.54 -24.48 -24.37
N SER A 966 -7.89 -24.57 -25.66
CA SER A 966 -9.10 -23.94 -26.21
C SER A 966 -10.31 -24.84 -26.03
N LEU A 967 -11.41 -24.29 -25.50
CA LEU A 967 -12.60 -25.03 -25.12
C LEU A 967 -13.84 -24.51 -25.84
N LEU A 968 -14.65 -25.41 -26.37
CA LEU A 968 -15.85 -25.07 -27.13
C LEU A 968 -16.98 -24.54 -26.23
N ALA A 969 -17.63 -23.47 -26.67
CA ALA A 969 -18.82 -22.89 -26.06
C ALA A 969 -19.98 -23.89 -25.92
N ALA A 970 -20.16 -24.76 -26.92
CA ALA A 970 -21.17 -25.82 -26.86
C ALA A 970 -21.03 -26.72 -25.62
N SER A 971 -19.79 -26.97 -25.18
CA SER A 971 -19.51 -27.78 -23.98
C SER A 971 -19.94 -27.06 -22.70
N ALA A 972 -19.69 -25.76 -22.60
CA ALA A 972 -20.09 -24.95 -21.44
C ALA A 972 -21.62 -24.85 -21.31
N LEU A 973 -22.32 -24.79 -22.45
CA LEU A 973 -23.79 -24.66 -22.49
C LEU A 973 -24.53 -25.98 -22.36
N LYS A 974 -23.83 -27.13 -22.30
CA LYS A 974 -24.41 -28.48 -22.13
C LYS A 974 -25.56 -28.76 -23.11
N GLY A 975 -25.46 -28.26 -24.35
CA GLY A 975 -26.47 -28.43 -25.40
C GLY A 975 -27.74 -27.57 -25.25
N ARG A 976 -27.85 -26.66 -24.27
CA ARG A 976 -28.98 -25.72 -24.13
C ARG A 976 -28.98 -24.73 -25.31
N PRO A 977 -30.06 -24.52 -26.09
CA PRO A 977 -30.14 -23.57 -27.24
C PRO A 977 -29.93 -22.10 -26.84
N ILE A 978 -29.54 -21.20 -27.77
CA ILE A 978 -29.39 -19.77 -27.47
C ILE A 978 -30.79 -19.22 -27.29
N ASN A 979 -31.06 -18.69 -26.11
CA ASN A 979 -32.26 -17.89 -25.87
C ASN A 979 -31.92 -16.44 -26.26
N ILE A 980 -32.56 -15.93 -27.31
CA ILE A 980 -32.25 -14.61 -27.86
C ILE A 980 -32.50 -13.48 -26.85
N PRO A 981 -33.66 -13.40 -26.17
CA PRO A 981 -33.84 -12.43 -25.09
C PRO A 981 -32.75 -12.48 -24.01
N GLU A 982 -32.36 -13.67 -23.54
CA GLU A 982 -31.26 -13.81 -22.57
C GLU A 982 -29.91 -13.37 -23.14
N TRP A 983 -29.65 -13.66 -24.43
CA TRP A 983 -28.42 -13.25 -25.13
C TRP A 983 -28.33 -11.73 -25.28
N VAL A 984 -29.41 -11.08 -25.68
CA VAL A 984 -29.45 -9.61 -25.78
C VAL A 984 -29.30 -8.97 -24.41
N ALA A 985 -29.97 -9.50 -23.38
CA ALA A 985 -29.84 -8.98 -22.02
C ALA A 985 -28.41 -9.14 -21.47
N HIS A 986 -27.74 -10.26 -21.80
CA HIS A 986 -26.33 -10.48 -21.53
C HIS A 986 -25.42 -9.44 -22.19
N ILE A 987 -25.60 -9.21 -23.49
CA ILE A 987 -24.84 -8.19 -24.23
C ILE A 987 -25.09 -6.81 -23.65
N ARG A 988 -26.36 -6.46 -23.38
CA ARG A 988 -26.74 -5.18 -22.80
C ARG A 988 -26.05 -4.95 -21.47
N ALA A 989 -26.10 -5.93 -20.59
CA ALA A 989 -25.43 -5.86 -19.30
C ALA A 989 -23.90 -5.68 -19.40
N ALA A 990 -23.28 -6.10 -20.51
CA ALA A 990 -21.85 -5.95 -20.74
C ALA A 990 -21.45 -4.65 -21.45
N MET A 991 -22.30 -4.10 -22.32
CA MET A 991 -21.92 -3.04 -23.25
C MET A 991 -22.72 -1.75 -23.14
N GLU A 992 -23.83 -1.73 -22.40
CA GLU A 992 -24.67 -0.54 -22.23
C GLU A 992 -23.86 0.70 -21.82
N GLY A 993 -22.95 0.57 -20.84
CA GLY A 993 -22.07 1.68 -20.45
C GLY A 993 -21.22 2.26 -21.58
N ASN A 994 -20.77 1.45 -22.54
CA ASN A 994 -20.01 1.92 -23.70
C ASN A 994 -20.90 2.73 -24.66
N PHE A 995 -22.12 2.26 -24.91
CA PHE A 995 -23.08 2.97 -25.76
C PHE A 995 -23.58 4.25 -25.10
N THR A 996 -23.94 4.21 -23.81
CA THR A 996 -24.38 5.40 -23.06
C THR A 996 -23.31 6.48 -23.03
N ARG A 997 -22.03 6.11 -22.87
CA ARG A 997 -20.92 7.08 -22.85
C ARG A 997 -20.75 7.80 -24.20
N HIS A 998 -20.94 7.09 -25.31
CA HIS A 998 -20.71 7.65 -26.65
C HIS A 998 -21.94 8.35 -27.22
N PHE A 999 -23.12 7.75 -27.11
CA PHE A 999 -24.37 8.23 -27.70
C PHE A 999 -25.29 8.98 -26.70
N GLY A 1000 -24.94 8.99 -25.42
CA GLY A 1000 -25.55 9.81 -24.38
C GLY A 1000 -26.87 9.29 -23.80
N SER A 1001 -27.94 9.23 -24.60
CA SER A 1001 -29.30 9.06 -24.05
C SER A 1001 -29.72 7.60 -23.83
N GLU A 1002 -30.36 7.31 -22.69
CA GLU A 1002 -30.93 5.98 -22.40
C GLU A 1002 -31.94 5.54 -23.47
N ASN A 1003 -32.73 6.47 -24.01
CA ASN A 1003 -33.67 6.19 -25.10
C ASN A 1003 -32.97 5.66 -26.37
N ILE A 1004 -31.79 6.20 -26.71
CA ILE A 1004 -31.00 5.71 -27.85
C ILE A 1004 -30.50 4.29 -27.57
N VAL A 1005 -30.05 4.03 -26.34
CA VAL A 1005 -29.55 2.72 -25.96
C VAL A 1005 -30.67 1.66 -25.97
N ASP A 1006 -31.85 2.00 -25.43
CA ASP A 1006 -33.02 1.13 -25.50
C ASP A 1006 -33.39 0.77 -26.94
N GLU A 1007 -33.40 1.76 -27.83
CA GLU A 1007 -33.67 1.57 -29.25
C GLU A 1007 -32.62 0.66 -29.93
N ILE A 1008 -31.33 0.82 -29.61
CA ILE A 1008 -30.24 -0.04 -30.12
C ILE A 1008 -30.50 -1.50 -29.74
N PHE A 1009 -30.81 -1.77 -28.47
CA PHE A 1009 -31.01 -3.13 -27.98
C PHE A 1009 -32.34 -3.75 -28.43
N GLN A 1010 -33.38 -2.94 -28.65
CA GLN A 1010 -34.63 -3.39 -29.28
C GLN A 1010 -34.36 -3.87 -30.72
N ARG A 1011 -33.69 -3.06 -31.54
CA ARG A 1011 -33.34 -3.42 -32.93
C ARG A 1011 -32.41 -4.63 -32.99
N LEU A 1012 -31.45 -4.71 -32.06
CA LEU A 1012 -30.56 -5.86 -31.94
C LEU A 1012 -31.35 -7.15 -31.68
N THR A 1013 -32.40 -7.09 -30.86
CA THR A 1013 -33.30 -8.23 -30.60
C THR A 1013 -34.00 -8.69 -31.87
N GLU A 1014 -34.58 -7.77 -32.64
CA GLU A 1014 -35.27 -8.07 -33.90
C GLU A 1014 -34.31 -8.73 -34.92
N LYS A 1015 -33.08 -8.22 -35.03
CA LYS A 1015 -32.07 -8.79 -35.93
C LYS A 1015 -31.62 -10.19 -35.50
N PHE A 1016 -31.44 -10.43 -34.21
CA PHE A 1016 -31.10 -11.78 -33.74
C PHE A 1016 -32.24 -12.78 -33.95
N ILE A 1017 -33.50 -12.36 -33.80
CA ILE A 1017 -34.66 -13.23 -34.13
C ILE A 1017 -34.60 -13.67 -35.59
N ALA A 1018 -34.29 -12.74 -36.50
CA ALA A 1018 -34.14 -13.03 -37.92
C ALA A 1018 -32.93 -13.94 -38.25
N LEU A 1019 -31.88 -13.93 -37.41
CA LEU A 1019 -30.64 -14.68 -37.60
C LEU A 1019 -30.47 -15.87 -36.65
N SER A 1020 -31.56 -16.33 -36.02
CA SER A 1020 -31.54 -17.35 -34.97
C SER A 1020 -30.81 -18.63 -35.35
N GLU A 1021 -31.03 -19.17 -36.56
CA GLU A 1021 -30.34 -20.36 -37.06
C GLU A 1021 -28.83 -20.15 -37.26
N GLY A 1022 -28.43 -18.97 -37.75
CA GLY A 1022 -27.02 -18.61 -37.95
C GLY A 1022 -26.29 -18.46 -36.62
N LEU A 1023 -26.92 -17.80 -35.65
CA LEU A 1023 -26.38 -17.63 -34.31
C LEU A 1023 -26.24 -18.98 -33.58
N GLU A 1024 -27.23 -19.88 -33.70
CA GLU A 1024 -27.14 -21.23 -33.15
C GLU A 1024 -26.02 -22.05 -33.80
N GLY A 1025 -25.76 -21.84 -35.10
CA GLY A 1025 -24.66 -22.46 -35.83
C GLY A 1025 -23.26 -22.10 -35.29
N THR A 1026 -23.06 -20.89 -34.76
CA THR A 1026 -21.75 -20.42 -34.27
C THR A 1026 -21.24 -21.15 -33.03
N ARG A 1027 -22.13 -21.76 -32.24
CA ARG A 1027 -21.80 -22.46 -30.98
C ARG A 1027 -20.82 -23.61 -31.13
N LYS A 1028 -20.76 -24.19 -32.32
CA LYS A 1028 -19.84 -25.28 -32.67
C LYS A 1028 -18.39 -24.81 -32.81
N PHE A 1029 -18.16 -23.51 -32.83
CA PHE A 1029 -16.89 -22.91 -33.20
C PHE A 1029 -16.44 -21.78 -32.26
N SER A 1030 -17.35 -21.17 -31.50
CA SER A 1030 -16.96 -20.25 -30.42
C SER A 1030 -16.12 -21.00 -29.38
N THR A 1031 -14.93 -20.51 -29.10
CA THR A 1031 -14.02 -21.09 -28.11
C THR A 1031 -13.70 -20.10 -26.99
N SER A 1032 -13.13 -20.62 -25.90
CA SER A 1032 -12.43 -19.82 -24.90
C SER A 1032 -11.15 -20.53 -24.51
N LEU A 1033 -10.07 -19.76 -24.44
CA LEU A 1033 -8.75 -20.22 -24.05
C LEU A 1033 -8.65 -20.26 -22.51
N LEU A 1034 -8.39 -21.44 -21.97
CA LEU A 1034 -7.88 -21.64 -20.62
C LEU A 1034 -6.36 -21.60 -20.66
N LEU A 1035 -5.76 -20.73 -19.87
CA LEU A 1035 -4.31 -20.63 -19.71
C LEU A 1035 -3.97 -20.63 -18.22
N VAL A 1036 -3.05 -21.49 -17.81
CA VAL A 1036 -2.51 -21.54 -16.46
C VAL A 1036 -1.01 -21.29 -16.53
N LEU A 1037 -0.56 -20.28 -15.82
CA LEU A 1037 0.81 -19.78 -15.79
C LEU A 1037 1.40 -19.89 -14.38
N LYS A 1038 2.72 -20.03 -14.31
CA LYS A 1038 3.48 -20.06 -13.06
C LYS A 1038 4.76 -19.24 -13.14
#